data_AF-A0A1P8BDI8-F1
#
_entry.id   AF-A0A1P8BDI8-F1
#
_cell.length_a   1.000
_cell.length_b   1.000
_cell.length_c   1.000
_cell.angle_alpha   90.00
_cell.angle_beta   90.00
_cell.angle_gamma   90.00
#
_symmetry.space_group_name_H-M   'P 1'
#
loop_
_entity.id
_entity.type
_entity.pdbx_description
1 polymer ?
#
loop_
_entity_poly.entity_id
_entity_poly.type
_entity_poly.pdbx_seq_one_letter_code
_entity_poly.pdbx_strand_id
1 'polypeptide(L)'
;MANYLAQFQTIKNSCDRLVAAVEDVCDLWPTVKGLFEEHQPLKRAFLTNKTRNPVFVENLPVEFILTTDARLRSRFPQEQYLFWFREPYATIVLVTCEDLDEFKNILKPRLKLIVQNDEREWFIVFVSKAHPSNDQATKNVKKVYAKLEVDFSSKKRERCCKLDVHGPEGNFWEDLELKITECIRNTLDRRAQFYEDEIRKLSEQRFMPIWNFCNFFILKESLAFIFEMAHLHEDALREYDELELCYLETVNMPGKQRDFGGFDGEDDQAVLLKPGSKPLTQIVQDDSFREFEFRQYLFACQSRLLFKLNRPFEVASRGYSFVISFAKALTLHESVLPFCMREVWVITACLALIEATASHHHDGVVAPDIEKEFFRLQGDLYSLSRVKFMRLGYLIGYGTDIEKSPLNSACLSMLPWPKPAVWPSLPQDASSEVLEKEKTILQATSRTKHFGIQRKALPLEPSVLLRVANRRRASLSTGNIPEMFDGRPSFTEGSGLEASPRTPSSLKVQAPPMSRTNSSPGNFESPLDRPMRLAEIFVAAEHALRLTISDHDLLKTLSSIQDFENKYLNLTKGAAENYHRSWWKRHGVVLDGEIAAVCFKHGKYDLAANSYEKVCALYAGEGWQDLLAEVLPNLAQCQKILDDQAGYMSSCVRLLSLDKGLFSSKERQAFQSEVVTLAHSEMKNPVPLDVSSLITFSGNTGPPLQLCDGDPGNLSVTVWSGFPDDITLDSLSLTLVATNNTDEGGQALKSSAATVLNPGRNTITFALPPQKPGSYVLGVVTGQIGRLRFRSHSFSKGGPADSDDFMSYEKPTRPILKVSKPRALVDLAAAVSSALLINEAQWIGIIVRPIAYSLKGAILHIDTGPGLKIEDSYGIEMERYMDADCDTGASKAEVFVEDSPVSSKRDSEVLNLCDGKIVFSDWASNVSSILWVPVRALSEKLARGSSSVTPLKQDILEGMRTVALKLEFGVHHNQIFERTIAAHFTDPFDVTTRVANKCNDGTLVLQVMLHSLVKANLIVLDVWLDLQDGFIHGQNDGRPTSTFFPLVVSPGSRAAVVFSICLDKSMSSEQNLF
;
A
#
# COMPACT_ATOMS: atom_id res chain seq x y z
N MET A 1 22.29 -15.67 58.17
CA MET A 1 22.26 -15.34 56.73
C MET A 1 22.74 -13.92 56.42
N ALA A 2 22.15 -12.87 57.03
CA ALA A 2 22.51 -11.47 56.78
C ALA A 2 24.01 -11.15 56.91
N ASN A 3 24.69 -11.66 57.95
CA ASN A 3 26.14 -11.48 58.11
C ASN A 3 26.95 -12.13 56.97
N TYR A 4 26.53 -13.29 56.47
CA TYR A 4 27.19 -13.96 55.35
C TYR A 4 27.01 -13.20 54.04
N LEU A 5 25.84 -12.62 53.80
CA LEU A 5 25.59 -11.78 52.62
C LEU A 5 26.38 -10.47 52.65
N ALA A 6 26.48 -9.82 53.80
CA ALA A 6 27.30 -8.62 53.99
C ALA A 6 28.78 -8.89 53.73
N GLN A 7 29.29 -9.98 54.30
CA GLN A 7 30.66 -10.44 54.09
C GLN A 7 30.90 -10.82 52.63
N PHE A 8 30.00 -11.59 52.02
CA PHE A 8 30.08 -11.96 50.60
C PHE A 8 30.21 -10.74 49.71
N GLN A 9 29.34 -9.74 49.89
CA GLN A 9 29.35 -8.53 49.06
C GLN A 9 30.61 -7.70 49.26
N THR A 10 31.10 -7.58 50.50
CA THR A 10 32.34 -6.86 50.80
C THR A 10 33.54 -7.53 50.12
N ILE A 11 33.60 -8.87 50.14
CA ILE A 11 34.63 -9.63 49.46
C ILE A 11 34.49 -9.48 47.94
N LYS A 12 33.28 -9.63 47.39
CA LYS A 12 33.01 -9.47 45.95
C LYS A 12 33.42 -8.10 45.43
N ASN A 13 33.16 -7.04 46.18
CA ASN A 13 33.51 -5.66 45.81
C ASN A 13 35.02 -5.37 45.92
N SER A 14 35.78 -6.19 46.65
CA SER A 14 37.23 -5.99 46.88
C SER A 14 38.13 -6.95 46.09
N CYS A 15 37.55 -7.92 45.39
CA CYS A 15 38.29 -8.98 44.70
C CYS A 15 37.82 -9.13 43.25
N ASP A 16 38.39 -8.36 42.33
CA ASP A 16 38.02 -8.38 40.90
C ASP A 16 38.94 -9.28 40.05
N ARG A 17 39.97 -9.90 40.65
CA ARG A 17 41.01 -10.67 39.94
C ARG A 17 41.33 -11.98 40.64
N LEU A 18 41.77 -12.98 39.87
CA LEU A 18 42.27 -14.23 40.42
C LEU A 18 43.57 -13.99 41.18
N VAL A 19 43.67 -14.51 42.40
CA VAL A 19 44.86 -14.35 43.24
C VAL A 19 45.81 -15.53 43.06
N ALA A 20 47.09 -15.25 42.80
CA ALA A 20 48.19 -16.20 42.91
C ALA A 20 49.07 -15.82 44.10
N ALA A 21 49.21 -16.73 45.06
CA ALA A 21 50.01 -16.51 46.24
C ALA A 21 51.50 -16.73 45.92
N VAL A 22 52.37 -15.88 46.45
CA VAL A 22 53.83 -15.99 46.32
C VAL A 22 54.42 -16.31 47.68
N GLU A 23 55.00 -17.50 47.79
CA GLU A 23 55.77 -17.96 48.95
C GLU A 23 57.25 -17.66 48.69
N ASP A 24 57.76 -16.62 49.33
CA ASP A 24 59.15 -16.21 49.18
C ASP A 24 60.05 -16.86 50.24
N VAL A 25 60.78 -17.90 49.85
CA VAL A 25 61.60 -18.69 50.78
C VAL A 25 62.97 -18.04 51.04
N CYS A 26 63.42 -17.18 50.12
CA CYS A 26 64.78 -16.66 50.03
C CYS A 26 64.86 -15.13 49.83
N ASP A 27 63.80 -14.39 50.18
CA ASP A 27 63.68 -12.92 50.06
C ASP A 27 63.96 -12.39 48.63
N LEU A 28 63.41 -13.05 47.63
CA LEU A 28 63.59 -12.79 46.20
C LEU A 28 62.52 -11.88 45.59
N TRP A 29 61.35 -11.78 46.21
CA TRP A 29 60.20 -11.07 45.67
C TRP A 29 60.48 -9.59 45.33
N PRO A 30 61.18 -8.79 46.17
CA PRO A 30 61.51 -7.41 45.82
C PRO A 30 62.31 -7.26 44.52
N THR A 31 63.08 -8.28 44.14
CA THR A 31 63.91 -8.28 42.93
C THR A 31 63.14 -8.70 41.69
N VAL A 32 62.21 -9.66 41.81
CA VAL A 32 61.50 -10.24 40.65
C VAL A 32 60.10 -9.67 40.45
N LYS A 33 59.53 -8.97 41.44
CA LYS A 33 58.15 -8.45 41.41
C LYS A 33 57.86 -7.64 40.14
N GLY A 34 58.74 -6.71 39.76
CA GLY A 34 58.55 -5.89 38.55
C GLY A 34 58.43 -6.73 37.29
N LEU A 35 59.21 -7.82 37.17
CA LEU A 35 59.14 -8.73 36.04
C LEU A 35 57.82 -9.51 36.00
N PHE A 36 57.29 -9.93 37.15
CA PHE A 36 55.99 -10.59 37.22
C PHE A 36 54.83 -9.62 36.90
N GLU A 37 54.94 -8.36 37.30
CA GLU A 37 53.93 -7.32 37.04
C GLU A 37 53.92 -6.86 35.56
N GLU A 38 55.08 -6.83 34.89
CA GLU A 38 55.19 -6.53 33.45
C GLU A 38 54.47 -7.57 32.56
N HIS A 39 54.32 -8.80 33.06
CA HIS A 39 53.65 -9.91 32.39
C HIS A 39 52.18 -10.08 32.80
N GLN A 40 51.57 -9.06 33.44
CA GLN A 40 50.12 -9.01 33.66
C GLN A 40 49.41 -8.18 32.57
N PRO A 41 48.21 -8.60 32.10
CA PRO A 41 47.52 -9.88 32.35
C PRO A 41 48.19 -11.07 31.65
N LEU A 42 47.98 -12.29 32.16
CA LEU A 42 48.50 -13.51 31.53
C LEU A 42 47.89 -13.66 30.13
N LYS A 43 48.72 -13.84 29.11
CA LYS A 43 48.27 -13.89 27.72
C LYS A 43 47.97 -15.32 27.31
N ARG A 44 46.96 -15.50 26.45
CA ARG A 44 46.67 -16.80 25.79
C ARG A 44 46.38 -17.94 26.77
N ALA A 45 45.63 -17.66 27.83
CA ALA A 45 45.26 -18.66 28.82
C ALA A 45 44.20 -19.62 28.24
N PHE A 46 44.42 -20.93 28.37
CA PHE A 46 43.38 -21.93 28.12
C PHE A 46 42.77 -22.33 29.46
N LEU A 47 41.48 -22.09 29.65
CA LEU A 47 40.71 -22.52 30.81
C LEU A 47 39.67 -23.55 30.39
N THR A 48 39.00 -24.17 31.34
CA THR A 48 37.92 -25.14 31.14
C THR A 48 36.59 -24.49 31.47
N ASN A 49 35.63 -24.58 30.55
CA ASN A 49 34.26 -24.12 30.82
C ASN A 49 33.46 -25.14 31.63
N LYS A 50 32.24 -24.76 32.02
CA LYS A 50 31.28 -25.62 32.73
C LYS A 50 31.05 -26.97 32.03
N THR A 51 31.02 -26.98 30.70
CA THR A 51 30.87 -28.20 29.87
C THR A 51 32.14 -29.03 29.71
N ARG A 52 33.23 -28.71 30.45
CA ARG A 52 34.55 -29.33 30.39
C ARG A 52 35.26 -29.20 29.03
N ASN A 53 34.85 -28.23 28.23
CA ASN A 53 35.51 -27.87 26.97
C ASN A 53 36.58 -26.80 27.22
N PRO A 54 37.73 -26.85 26.53
CA PRO A 54 38.75 -25.81 26.62
C PRO A 54 38.27 -24.51 25.98
N VAL A 55 38.41 -23.40 26.70
CA VAL A 55 38.09 -22.04 26.25
C VAL A 55 39.36 -21.19 26.26
N PHE A 56 39.56 -20.49 25.15
CA PHE A 56 40.67 -19.55 25.00
C PHE A 56 40.28 -18.19 25.63
N VAL A 57 41.11 -17.72 26.55
CA VAL A 57 41.00 -16.40 27.20
C VAL A 57 42.22 -15.59 26.80
N GLU A 58 41.98 -14.50 26.07
CA GLU A 58 43.05 -13.68 25.51
C GLU A 58 43.91 -13.02 26.61
N ASN A 59 43.24 -12.43 27.61
CA ASN A 59 43.86 -11.72 28.73
C ASN A 59 43.23 -12.17 30.04
N LEU A 60 43.98 -12.91 30.86
CA LEU A 60 43.53 -13.36 32.18
C LEU A 60 44.17 -12.49 33.29
N PRO A 61 43.38 -11.66 33.99
CA PRO A 61 43.91 -10.83 35.06
C PRO A 61 44.22 -11.68 36.31
N VAL A 62 45.48 -11.67 36.70
CA VAL A 62 45.97 -12.36 37.89
C VAL A 62 46.71 -11.36 38.77
N GLU A 63 46.41 -11.36 40.07
CA GLU A 63 47.12 -10.58 41.09
C GLU A 63 48.10 -11.49 41.85
N PHE A 64 49.38 -11.11 41.90
CA PHE A 64 50.39 -11.80 42.69
C PHE A 64 50.51 -11.18 44.08
N ILE A 65 50.26 -11.96 45.13
CA ILE A 65 50.24 -11.49 46.52
C ILE A 65 51.15 -12.38 47.37
N LEU A 66 51.98 -11.80 48.24
CA LEU A 66 52.78 -12.60 49.18
C LEU A 66 51.89 -13.38 50.15
N THR A 67 52.28 -14.61 50.50
CA THR A 67 51.58 -15.41 51.52
C THR A 67 51.56 -14.75 52.91
N THR A 68 52.41 -13.74 53.12
CA THR A 68 52.45 -12.91 54.33
C THR A 68 51.43 -11.77 54.33
N ASP A 69 50.69 -11.53 53.25
CA ASP A 69 49.67 -10.49 53.17
C ASP A 69 48.50 -10.79 54.14
N ALA A 70 48.01 -9.74 54.81
CA ALA A 70 46.88 -9.80 55.73
C ALA A 70 45.60 -10.38 55.06
N ARG A 71 45.42 -10.14 53.76
CA ARG A 71 44.28 -10.64 52.96
C ARG A 71 44.19 -12.18 52.92
N LEU A 72 45.32 -12.88 53.05
CA LEU A 72 45.42 -14.35 53.03
C LEU A 72 45.49 -14.97 54.44
N ARG A 73 45.75 -14.17 55.49
CA ARG A 73 46.00 -14.62 56.87
C ARG A 73 44.75 -14.73 57.76
N SER A 74 43.63 -14.10 57.39
CA SER A 74 42.39 -14.19 58.18
C SER A 74 41.57 -15.43 57.79
N ARG A 75 41.55 -16.53 58.57
CA ARG A 75 40.61 -17.64 58.32
C ARG A 75 39.96 -18.24 59.56
N PHE A 76 38.64 -18.38 59.47
CA PHE A 76 37.79 -19.24 60.30
C PHE A 76 37.58 -20.59 59.57
N PRO A 77 37.72 -21.76 60.24
CA PRO A 77 37.74 -23.06 59.56
C PRO A 77 36.43 -23.50 58.88
N GLN A 78 35.26 -22.98 59.27
CA GLN A 78 33.95 -23.44 58.75
C GLN A 78 33.42 -22.64 57.55
N GLU A 79 33.97 -21.45 57.28
CA GLU A 79 33.51 -20.54 56.22
C GLU A 79 34.23 -20.76 54.87
N GLN A 80 35.22 -21.66 54.84
CA GLN A 80 36.14 -21.86 53.71
C GLN A 80 35.44 -22.29 52.42
N TYR A 81 34.34 -23.05 52.50
CA TYR A 81 33.72 -23.65 51.34
C TYR A 81 32.72 -22.73 50.62
N LEU A 82 32.08 -21.81 51.34
CA LEU A 82 31.17 -20.82 50.74
C LEU A 82 31.96 -19.75 49.98
N PHE A 83 33.08 -19.28 50.56
CA PHE A 83 33.91 -18.21 49.99
C PHE A 83 35.21 -18.73 49.36
N TRP A 84 35.20 -19.97 48.86
CA TRP A 84 36.40 -20.62 48.34
C TRP A 84 37.02 -19.87 47.15
N PHE A 85 36.24 -19.02 46.45
CA PHE A 85 36.72 -18.12 45.41
C PHE A 85 37.78 -17.11 45.87
N ARG A 86 37.81 -16.73 47.16
CA ARG A 86 38.80 -15.81 47.74
C ARG A 86 40.18 -16.43 47.85
N GLU A 87 40.26 -17.76 47.84
CA GLU A 87 41.50 -18.46 48.06
C GLU A 87 42.44 -18.43 46.85
N PRO A 88 43.76 -18.43 47.07
CA PRO A 88 44.71 -18.35 45.97
C PRO A 88 44.53 -19.55 45.03
N TYR A 89 44.57 -19.30 43.72
CA TYR A 89 44.38 -20.29 42.66
C TYR A 89 45.68 -21.01 42.30
N ALA A 90 46.82 -20.41 42.62
CA ALA A 90 48.15 -20.98 42.49
C ALA A 90 49.06 -20.46 43.61
N THR A 91 50.02 -21.27 44.05
CA THR A 91 51.08 -20.89 45.01
C THR A 91 52.44 -20.98 44.32
N ILE A 92 53.08 -19.85 44.08
CA ILE A 92 54.39 -19.73 43.45
C ILE A 92 55.45 -19.69 44.54
N VAL A 93 56.31 -20.69 44.58
CA VAL A 93 57.39 -20.80 45.57
C VAL A 93 58.69 -20.31 44.95
N LEU A 94 59.22 -19.20 45.45
CA LEU A 94 60.47 -18.61 44.98
C LEU A 94 61.65 -19.14 45.78
N VAL A 95 62.63 -19.71 45.08
CA VAL A 95 63.83 -20.29 45.70
C VAL A 95 65.08 -19.93 44.93
N THR A 96 66.21 -19.86 45.64
CA THR A 96 67.54 -19.77 45.02
C THR A 96 68.50 -20.64 45.84
N CYS A 97 69.46 -21.29 45.19
CA CYS A 97 70.47 -22.10 45.87
C CYS A 97 71.66 -22.35 44.94
N GLU A 98 72.86 -22.05 45.41
CA GLU A 98 74.11 -22.20 44.63
C GLU A 98 74.93 -23.43 45.05
N ASP A 99 74.63 -24.02 46.21
CA ASP A 99 75.31 -25.19 46.78
C ASP A 99 74.38 -26.43 46.83
N LEU A 100 74.90 -27.57 46.35
CA LEU A 100 74.18 -28.83 46.30
C LEU A 100 73.95 -29.45 47.69
N ASP A 101 74.88 -29.24 48.64
CA ASP A 101 74.74 -29.77 50.00
C ASP A 101 73.75 -28.94 50.84
N GLU A 102 73.70 -27.62 50.61
CA GLU A 102 72.66 -26.74 51.16
C GLU A 102 71.28 -27.12 50.61
N PHE A 103 71.17 -27.41 49.30
CA PHE A 103 69.93 -27.88 48.70
C PHE A 103 69.43 -29.16 49.38
N LYS A 104 70.30 -30.17 49.57
CA LYS A 104 69.91 -31.47 50.14
C LYS A 104 69.48 -31.37 51.60
N ASN A 105 70.21 -30.60 52.40
CA ASN A 105 70.07 -30.61 53.87
C ASN A 105 69.12 -29.54 54.40
N ILE A 106 68.95 -28.41 53.70
CA ILE A 106 68.17 -27.26 54.20
C ILE A 106 66.98 -26.97 53.30
N LEU A 107 67.20 -26.68 52.01
CA LEU A 107 66.14 -26.22 51.12
C LEU A 107 65.15 -27.33 50.78
N LYS A 108 65.60 -28.55 50.49
CA LYS A 108 64.74 -29.68 50.14
C LYS A 108 63.76 -30.08 51.26
N PRO A 109 64.18 -30.26 52.53
CA PRO A 109 63.24 -30.49 53.63
C PRO A 109 62.21 -29.37 53.80
N ARG A 110 62.64 -28.11 53.68
CA ARG A 110 61.75 -26.94 53.78
C ARG A 110 60.71 -26.90 52.64
N LEU A 111 61.13 -27.19 51.41
CA LEU A 111 60.20 -27.26 50.27
C LEU A 111 59.21 -28.40 50.41
N LYS A 112 59.64 -29.58 50.88
CA LYS A 112 58.72 -30.68 51.16
C LYS A 112 57.65 -30.30 52.18
N LEU A 113 57.98 -29.50 53.20
CA LEU A 113 57.01 -29.01 54.18
C LEU A 113 55.98 -28.05 53.56
N ILE A 114 56.42 -27.13 52.70
CA ILE A 114 55.54 -26.16 52.02
C ILE A 114 54.59 -26.87 51.05
N VAL A 115 55.11 -27.87 50.34
CA VAL A 115 54.42 -28.63 49.27
C VAL A 115 53.54 -29.77 49.80
N GLN A 116 53.64 -30.11 51.09
CA GLN A 116 52.86 -31.20 51.72
C GLN A 116 51.34 -30.96 51.75
N ASN A 117 50.88 -29.72 51.51
CA ASN A 117 49.46 -29.42 51.50
C ASN A 117 48.84 -29.72 50.13
N ASP A 118 48.19 -30.88 50.01
CA ASP A 118 47.53 -31.35 48.78
C ASP A 118 46.35 -30.47 48.33
N GLU A 119 45.82 -29.60 49.20
CA GLU A 119 44.70 -28.73 48.87
C GLU A 119 45.11 -27.52 48.00
N ARG A 120 46.39 -27.14 48.01
CA ARG A 120 46.89 -25.98 47.25
C ARG A 120 47.62 -26.43 46.00
N GLU A 121 47.25 -25.88 44.86
CA GLU A 121 48.07 -26.03 43.66
C GLU A 121 49.31 -25.14 43.75
N TRP A 122 50.48 -25.72 43.52
CA TRP A 122 51.77 -25.06 43.72
C TRP A 122 52.71 -25.25 42.53
N PHE A 123 53.65 -24.33 42.43
CA PHE A 123 54.66 -24.28 41.39
C PHE A 123 55.96 -23.66 41.94
N ILE A 124 57.13 -24.20 41.59
CA ILE A 124 58.43 -23.73 42.09
C ILE A 124 59.18 -22.95 41.01
N VAL A 125 59.54 -21.71 41.30
CA VAL A 125 60.39 -20.88 40.44
C VAL A 125 61.77 -20.78 41.08
N PHE A 126 62.74 -21.43 40.45
CA PHE A 126 64.15 -21.37 40.83
C PHE A 126 64.79 -20.14 40.19
N VAL A 127 65.19 -19.18 41.01
CA VAL A 127 65.83 -17.93 40.60
C VAL A 127 67.36 -18.08 40.65
N SER A 128 67.98 -18.03 39.48
CA SER A 128 69.41 -18.11 39.28
C SER A 128 70.02 -16.70 39.33
N LYS A 129 70.89 -16.47 40.33
CA LYS A 129 71.69 -15.24 40.50
C LYS A 129 73.09 -15.35 39.88
N ALA A 130 73.40 -16.48 39.23
CA ALA A 130 74.73 -16.72 38.70
C ALA A 130 75.03 -15.74 37.53
N HIS A 131 76.13 -14.99 37.65
CA HIS A 131 76.57 -14.10 36.59
C HIS A 131 77.08 -14.93 35.38
N PRO A 132 76.79 -14.55 34.11
CA PRO A 132 77.18 -15.32 32.93
C PRO A 132 78.69 -15.55 32.77
N SER A 133 79.52 -14.77 33.45
CA SER A 133 80.98 -14.90 33.46
C SER A 133 81.54 -15.93 34.47
N ASN A 134 80.70 -16.51 35.32
CA ASN A 134 81.10 -17.49 36.33
C ASN A 134 80.64 -18.91 35.94
N ASP A 135 81.49 -19.62 35.21
CA ASP A 135 81.21 -20.98 34.71
C ASP A 135 80.98 -22.02 35.83
N GLN A 136 81.67 -21.88 36.97
CA GLN A 136 81.56 -22.83 38.07
C GLN A 136 80.23 -22.68 38.81
N ALA A 137 79.81 -21.44 39.09
CA ALA A 137 78.50 -21.14 39.69
C ALA A 137 77.36 -21.59 38.76
N THR A 138 77.49 -21.34 37.45
CA THR A 138 76.49 -21.76 36.45
C THR A 138 76.36 -23.28 36.37
N LYS A 139 77.46 -24.04 36.44
CA LYS A 139 77.44 -25.51 36.47
C LYS A 139 76.80 -26.06 37.76
N ASN A 140 77.07 -25.44 38.91
CA ASN A 140 76.48 -25.84 40.18
C ASN A 140 74.98 -25.58 40.21
N VAL A 141 74.53 -24.40 39.78
CA VAL A 141 73.11 -24.04 39.64
C VAL A 141 72.37 -25.01 38.70
N LYS A 142 72.96 -25.38 37.56
CA LYS A 142 72.37 -26.39 36.65
C LYS A 142 72.20 -27.76 37.32
N LYS A 143 73.17 -28.21 38.12
CA LYS A 143 73.08 -29.49 38.87
C LYS A 143 72.00 -29.44 39.95
N VAL A 144 71.89 -28.32 40.68
CA VAL A 144 70.87 -28.12 41.72
C VAL A 144 69.48 -28.10 41.08
N TYR A 145 69.29 -27.35 39.99
CA TYR A 145 68.02 -27.29 39.28
C TYR A 145 67.59 -28.66 38.73
N ALA A 146 68.49 -29.41 38.07
CA ALA A 146 68.19 -30.75 37.57
C ALA A 146 67.79 -31.71 38.71
N LYS A 147 68.38 -31.55 39.90
CA LYS A 147 68.01 -32.36 41.06
C LYS A 147 66.66 -31.95 41.65
N LEU A 148 66.36 -30.65 41.67
CA LEU A 148 65.08 -30.10 42.09
C LEU A 148 63.95 -30.58 41.16
N GLU A 149 64.15 -30.54 39.85
CA GLU A 149 63.18 -31.01 38.87
C GLU A 149 62.85 -32.50 39.04
N VAL A 150 63.86 -33.36 39.24
CA VAL A 150 63.65 -34.79 39.50
C VAL A 150 62.92 -35.06 40.83
N ASP A 151 63.14 -34.22 41.84
CA ASP A 151 62.57 -34.43 43.18
C ASP A 151 61.12 -33.89 43.30
N PHE A 152 60.70 -32.93 42.47
CA PHE A 152 59.40 -32.23 42.59
C PHE A 152 58.52 -32.24 41.33
N SER A 153 59.05 -32.49 40.14
CA SER A 153 58.27 -32.67 38.91
C SER A 153 57.95 -34.15 38.65
N SER A 154 56.91 -34.43 37.86
CA SER A 154 56.52 -35.78 37.45
C SER A 154 56.27 -35.84 35.94
N LYS A 155 56.23 -37.04 35.34
CA LYS A 155 55.93 -37.23 33.91
C LYS A 155 54.58 -36.65 33.46
N LYS A 156 53.66 -36.40 34.40
CA LYS A 156 52.31 -35.86 34.13
C LYS A 156 52.18 -34.38 34.48
N ARG A 157 53.09 -33.81 35.27
CA ARG A 157 53.03 -32.42 35.77
C ARG A 157 54.43 -31.89 35.98
N GLU A 158 54.80 -30.87 35.19
CA GLU A 158 56.01 -30.10 35.39
C GLU A 158 55.77 -29.01 36.44
N ARG A 159 56.49 -29.07 37.56
CA ARG A 159 56.25 -28.22 38.73
C ARG A 159 57.37 -27.22 39.00
N CYS A 160 58.35 -27.15 38.11
CA CYS A 160 59.55 -26.34 38.29
C CYS A 160 59.85 -25.51 37.03
N CYS A 161 60.34 -24.29 37.22
CA CYS A 161 60.92 -23.43 36.18
C CYS A 161 62.18 -22.74 36.69
N LYS A 162 63.10 -22.40 35.78
CA LYS A 162 64.34 -21.70 36.08
C LYS A 162 64.34 -20.29 35.50
N LEU A 163 64.34 -19.26 36.36
CA LEU A 163 64.47 -17.86 36.00
C LEU A 163 65.93 -17.41 36.10
N ASP A 164 66.57 -17.03 35.00
CA ASP A 164 67.90 -16.42 35.00
C ASP A 164 67.78 -14.88 35.02
N VAL A 165 68.20 -14.25 36.12
CA VAL A 165 68.04 -12.79 36.35
C VAL A 165 68.90 -11.95 35.41
N HIS A 166 70.02 -12.48 34.92
CA HIS A 166 70.99 -11.76 34.07
C HIS A 166 70.81 -11.99 32.56
N GLY A 167 69.76 -12.71 32.15
CA GLY A 167 69.49 -13.05 30.75
C GLY A 167 68.47 -14.18 30.65
N PRO A 168 67.16 -13.90 30.81
CA PRO A 168 66.13 -14.93 30.73
C PRO A 168 66.12 -15.57 29.33
N GLU A 169 65.92 -16.88 29.26
CA GLU A 169 65.72 -17.58 27.99
C GLU A 169 64.50 -17.00 27.26
N GLY A 170 64.56 -16.89 25.93
CA GLY A 170 63.56 -16.14 25.14
C GLY A 170 62.10 -16.61 25.31
N ASN A 171 61.89 -17.87 25.69
CA ASN A 171 60.55 -18.46 25.89
C ASN A 171 60.19 -18.70 27.37
N PHE A 172 61.06 -18.32 28.32
CA PHE A 172 60.85 -18.61 29.75
C PHE A 172 59.51 -18.10 30.28
N TRP A 173 59.16 -16.86 29.90
CA TRP A 173 57.92 -16.24 30.37
C TRP A 173 56.68 -16.91 29.78
N GLU A 174 56.73 -17.32 28.51
CA GLU A 174 55.63 -18.09 27.91
C GLU A 174 55.43 -19.42 28.65
N ASP A 175 56.52 -20.13 28.96
CA ASP A 175 56.48 -21.39 29.71
C ASP A 175 55.99 -21.19 31.16
N LEU A 176 56.41 -20.11 31.82
CA LEU A 176 55.97 -19.76 33.17
C LEU A 176 54.48 -19.39 33.20
N GLU A 177 54.03 -18.55 32.27
CA GLU A 177 52.62 -18.16 32.12
C GLU A 177 51.73 -19.38 31.86
N LEU A 178 52.18 -20.34 31.03
CA LEU A 178 51.49 -21.61 30.79
C LEU A 178 51.34 -22.44 32.07
N LYS A 179 52.41 -22.57 32.86
CA LYS A 179 52.42 -23.35 34.10
C LYS A 179 51.56 -22.71 35.20
N ILE A 180 51.58 -21.38 35.32
CA ILE A 180 50.68 -20.64 36.22
C ILE A 180 49.23 -20.84 35.77
N THR A 181 48.96 -20.75 34.47
CA THR A 181 47.62 -20.97 33.90
C THR A 181 47.12 -22.39 34.15
N GLU A 182 47.98 -23.41 34.04
CA GLU A 182 47.61 -24.80 34.36
C GLU A 182 47.26 -24.98 35.84
N CYS A 183 48.00 -24.36 36.75
CA CYS A 183 47.68 -24.37 38.18
C CYS A 183 46.33 -23.71 38.45
N ILE A 184 46.08 -22.54 37.84
CA ILE A 184 44.80 -21.82 37.95
C ILE A 184 43.66 -22.68 37.42
N ARG A 185 43.81 -23.27 36.22
CA ARG A 185 42.80 -24.15 35.61
C ARG A 185 42.45 -25.33 36.52
N ASN A 186 43.45 -26.04 37.02
CA ASN A 186 43.24 -27.19 37.89
C ASN A 186 42.51 -26.83 39.19
N THR A 187 42.84 -25.67 39.79
CA THR A 187 42.15 -25.19 40.99
C THR A 187 40.72 -24.75 40.68
N LEU A 188 40.54 -24.01 39.58
CA LEU A 188 39.25 -23.56 39.09
C LEU A 188 38.30 -24.74 38.88
N ASP A 189 38.76 -25.79 38.18
CA ASP A 189 37.98 -27.01 37.90
C ASP A 189 37.48 -27.71 39.16
N ARG A 190 38.35 -27.83 40.17
CA ARG A 190 37.99 -28.46 41.46
C ARG A 190 36.96 -27.64 42.21
N ARG A 191 37.15 -26.32 42.27
CA ARG A 191 36.23 -25.42 42.96
C ARG A 191 34.87 -25.37 42.27
N ALA A 192 34.86 -25.25 40.94
CA ALA A 192 33.63 -25.28 40.15
C ALA A 192 32.86 -26.59 40.37
N GLN A 193 33.54 -27.74 40.31
CA GLN A 193 32.92 -29.05 40.58
C GLN A 193 32.28 -29.11 41.98
N PHE A 194 32.98 -28.59 43.00
CA PHE A 194 32.45 -28.54 44.36
C PHE A 194 31.15 -27.71 44.44
N TYR A 195 31.16 -26.49 43.90
CA TYR A 195 29.96 -25.65 43.89
C TYR A 195 28.81 -26.31 43.11
N GLU A 196 29.09 -26.89 41.95
CA GLU A 196 28.11 -27.61 41.14
C GLU A 196 27.46 -28.78 41.89
N ASP A 197 28.25 -29.57 42.62
CA ASP A 197 27.74 -30.69 43.39
C ASP A 197 26.87 -30.24 44.58
N GLU A 198 27.27 -29.18 45.29
CA GLU A 198 26.45 -28.60 46.37
C GLU A 198 25.15 -27.95 45.85
N ILE A 199 25.23 -27.23 44.73
CA ILE A 199 24.08 -26.67 44.03
C ILE A 199 23.12 -27.79 43.59
N ARG A 200 23.64 -28.91 43.07
CA ARG A 200 22.83 -30.07 42.67
C ARG A 200 22.07 -30.65 43.87
N LYS A 201 22.77 -30.87 45.00
CA LYS A 201 22.16 -31.36 46.24
C LYS A 201 21.03 -30.44 46.73
N LEU A 202 21.24 -29.13 46.73
CA LEU A 202 20.19 -28.17 47.12
C LEU A 202 19.05 -28.10 46.09
N SER A 203 19.34 -28.25 44.81
CA SER A 203 18.34 -28.23 43.73
C SER A 203 17.40 -29.43 43.82
N GLU A 204 17.91 -30.63 44.15
CA GLU A 204 17.09 -31.83 44.38
C GLU A 204 16.10 -31.65 45.55
N GLN A 205 16.47 -30.82 46.52
CA GLN A 205 15.66 -30.51 47.69
C GLN A 205 14.71 -29.32 47.47
N ARG A 206 14.63 -28.73 46.26
CA ARG A 206 13.96 -27.43 46.01
C ARG A 206 12.47 -27.36 46.37
N PHE A 207 11.77 -28.48 46.43
CA PHE A 207 10.36 -28.55 46.82
C PHE A 207 10.16 -29.03 48.27
N MET A 208 11.23 -29.26 49.00
CA MET A 208 11.18 -29.65 50.41
C MET A 208 11.05 -28.42 51.32
N PRO A 209 10.31 -28.49 52.45
CA PRO A 209 10.10 -27.35 53.34
C PRO A 209 11.37 -26.87 54.06
N ILE A 210 12.42 -27.70 54.13
CA ILE A 210 13.72 -27.38 54.75
C ILE A 210 14.59 -26.53 53.80
N TRP A 211 14.22 -26.44 52.52
CA TRP A 211 15.01 -25.75 51.52
C TRP A 211 15.01 -24.23 51.72
N ASN A 212 16.21 -23.65 51.71
CA ASN A 212 16.43 -22.21 51.82
C ASN A 212 17.07 -21.67 50.54
N PHE A 213 16.33 -20.82 49.82
CA PHE A 213 16.79 -20.21 48.59
C PHE A 213 18.01 -19.28 48.79
N CYS A 214 18.19 -18.68 49.97
CA CYS A 214 19.37 -17.85 50.26
C CYS A 214 20.68 -18.64 50.21
N ASN A 215 20.66 -19.91 50.67
CA ASN A 215 21.83 -20.79 50.60
C ASN A 215 22.12 -21.20 49.15
N PHE A 216 21.07 -21.51 48.39
CA PHE A 216 21.17 -21.80 46.96
C PHE A 216 21.73 -20.60 46.17
N PHE A 217 21.21 -19.40 46.48
CA PHE A 217 21.67 -18.14 45.89
C PHE A 217 23.15 -17.91 46.14
N ILE A 218 23.64 -17.96 47.38
CA ILE A 218 25.07 -17.70 47.67
C ILE A 218 25.99 -18.66 46.89
N LEU A 219 25.62 -19.95 46.78
CA LEU A 219 26.44 -20.91 46.06
C LEU A 219 26.46 -20.64 44.56
N LYS A 220 25.29 -20.36 43.95
CA LYS A 220 25.16 -19.98 42.54
C LYS A 220 25.90 -18.69 42.23
N GLU A 221 25.73 -17.68 43.06
CA GLU A 221 26.38 -16.38 42.99
C GLU A 221 27.91 -16.52 43.11
N SER A 222 28.39 -17.37 44.01
CA SER A 222 29.83 -17.67 44.16
C SER A 222 30.40 -18.37 42.92
N LEU A 223 29.67 -19.32 42.35
CA LEU A 223 30.07 -20.01 41.12
C LEU A 223 30.12 -19.05 39.93
N ALA A 224 29.08 -18.23 39.75
CA ALA A 224 29.02 -17.19 38.71
C ALA A 224 30.17 -16.20 38.86
N PHE A 225 30.50 -15.81 40.10
CA PHE A 225 31.59 -14.89 40.38
C PHE A 225 32.97 -15.47 40.06
N ILE A 226 33.21 -16.74 40.35
CA ILE A 226 34.45 -17.44 39.95
C ILE A 226 34.62 -17.41 38.42
N PHE A 227 33.55 -17.71 37.68
CA PHE A 227 33.58 -17.62 36.22
C PHE A 227 33.79 -16.19 35.73
N GLU A 228 33.19 -15.18 36.41
CA GLU A 228 33.42 -13.77 36.09
C GLU A 228 34.88 -13.35 36.29
N MET A 229 35.52 -13.72 37.41
CA MET A 229 36.94 -13.45 37.69
C MET A 229 37.87 -14.16 36.70
N ALA A 230 37.49 -15.35 36.24
CA ALA A 230 38.21 -16.12 35.24
C ALA A 230 37.96 -15.65 33.79
N HIS A 231 37.19 -14.57 33.60
CA HIS A 231 36.77 -14.06 32.28
C HIS A 231 35.94 -15.05 31.44
N LEU A 232 35.37 -16.09 32.07
CA LEU A 232 34.43 -17.03 31.47
C LEU A 232 33.01 -16.45 31.54
N HIS A 233 32.81 -15.29 30.90
CA HIS A 233 31.58 -14.49 31.02
C HIS A 233 30.33 -15.22 30.51
N GLU A 234 30.46 -16.11 29.53
CA GLU A 234 29.35 -16.97 29.05
C GLU A 234 28.86 -17.94 30.12
N ASP A 235 29.78 -18.58 30.85
CA ASP A 235 29.41 -19.51 31.92
C ASP A 235 28.81 -18.75 33.11
N ALA A 236 29.39 -17.60 33.48
CA ALA A 236 28.82 -16.72 34.50
C ALA A 236 27.39 -16.29 34.14
N LEU A 237 27.13 -15.91 32.88
CA LEU A 237 25.81 -15.48 32.42
C LEU A 237 24.77 -16.61 32.55
N ARG A 238 25.15 -17.84 32.17
CA ARG A 238 24.28 -19.02 32.32
C ARG A 238 23.89 -19.27 33.77
N GLU A 239 24.80 -19.07 34.73
CA GLU A 239 24.48 -19.23 36.14
C GLU A 239 23.41 -18.22 36.62
N TYR A 240 23.50 -16.95 36.18
CA TYR A 240 22.48 -15.95 36.50
C TYR A 240 21.14 -16.23 35.81
N ASP A 241 21.15 -16.72 34.56
CA ASP A 241 19.93 -17.12 33.84
C ASP A 241 19.23 -18.31 34.53
N GLU A 242 19.99 -19.33 34.92
CA GLU A 242 19.48 -20.48 35.70
C GLU A 242 18.94 -20.04 37.07
N LEU A 243 19.60 -19.07 37.71
CA LEU A 243 19.20 -18.53 39.01
C LEU A 243 17.88 -17.75 38.93
N GLU A 244 17.68 -16.92 37.90
CA GLU A 244 16.42 -16.21 37.67
C GLU A 244 15.26 -17.20 37.42
N LEU A 245 15.47 -18.20 36.57
CA LEU A 245 14.48 -19.24 36.30
C LEU A 245 14.11 -20.00 37.59
N CYS A 246 15.11 -20.40 38.36
CA CYS A 246 14.88 -21.09 39.63
C CYS A 246 14.07 -20.23 40.60
N TYR A 247 14.38 -18.94 40.72
CA TYR A 247 13.62 -18.00 41.56
C TYR A 247 12.14 -17.92 41.15
N LEU A 248 11.88 -17.76 39.85
CA LEU A 248 10.52 -17.66 39.34
C LEU A 248 9.71 -18.96 39.55
N GLU A 249 10.33 -20.13 39.42
CA GLU A 249 9.67 -21.43 39.59
C GLU A 249 9.41 -21.81 41.05
N THR A 250 10.35 -21.50 41.94
CA THR A 250 10.36 -22.05 43.31
C THR A 250 9.95 -21.04 44.36
N VAL A 251 10.36 -19.78 44.17
CA VAL A 251 10.11 -18.71 45.12
C VAL A 251 8.79 -18.07 44.73
N ASN A 252 8.58 -17.61 43.50
CA ASN A 252 7.39 -16.84 43.07
C ASN A 252 6.07 -17.65 42.93
N MET A 253 5.89 -18.72 43.71
CA MET A 253 4.68 -19.55 43.70
C MET A 253 3.51 -18.87 44.43
N PRO A 254 2.29 -18.91 43.87
CA PRO A 254 1.11 -18.26 44.46
C PRO A 254 0.73 -18.93 45.80
N GLY A 255 0.64 -18.13 46.87
CA GLY A 255 0.12 -18.57 48.18
C GLY A 255 0.96 -18.23 49.40
N LYS A 256 2.23 -17.82 49.25
CA LYS A 256 3.05 -17.26 50.35
C LYS A 256 3.14 -15.74 50.18
N GLN A 257 2.45 -14.99 51.04
CA GLN A 257 2.55 -13.53 51.06
C GLN A 257 3.96 -13.14 51.52
N ARG A 258 4.73 -12.51 50.64
CA ARG A 258 6.08 -12.02 50.90
C ARG A 258 6.13 -10.52 50.68
N ASP A 259 7.13 -9.88 51.28
CA ASP A 259 7.42 -8.49 50.98
C ASP A 259 7.93 -8.36 49.54
N PHE A 260 7.28 -7.48 48.77
CA PHE A 260 7.64 -7.21 47.39
C PHE A 260 8.85 -6.26 47.30
N GLY A 261 9.02 -5.34 48.25
CA GLY A 261 10.04 -4.27 48.18
C GLY A 261 9.60 -3.05 47.35
N GLY A 262 10.54 -2.15 47.08
CA GLY A 262 10.28 -0.91 46.33
C GLY A 262 9.70 0.25 47.16
N PHE A 263 9.99 0.26 48.46
CA PHE A 263 9.54 1.28 49.42
C PHE A 263 10.65 2.21 49.91
N ASP A 264 11.90 1.92 49.56
CA ASP A 264 13.03 2.74 49.98
C ASP A 264 13.08 4.03 49.14
N GLY A 265 13.65 5.11 49.67
CA GLY A 265 13.90 6.32 48.88
C GLY A 265 14.80 5.98 47.68
N GLU A 266 14.51 6.57 46.52
CA GLU A 266 15.18 6.32 45.21
C GLU A 266 14.79 5.03 44.47
N ASP A 267 13.89 4.20 44.99
CA ASP A 267 13.42 3.00 44.28
C ASP A 267 12.64 3.28 42.99
N ASP A 268 12.19 4.51 42.80
CA ASP A 268 11.55 4.98 41.57
C ASP A 268 12.53 5.01 40.38
N GLN A 269 13.83 5.04 40.67
CA GLN A 269 14.89 4.93 39.68
C GLN A 269 15.26 3.46 39.48
N ALA A 270 15.00 2.95 38.27
CA ALA A 270 15.29 1.57 37.96
C ALA A 270 16.80 1.29 37.96
N VAL A 271 17.23 0.36 38.80
CA VAL A 271 18.65 -0.01 38.92
C VAL A 271 18.98 -1.25 38.10
N LEU A 272 18.79 -1.14 36.78
CA LEU A 272 18.92 -2.27 35.86
C LEU A 272 20.36 -2.60 35.44
N LEU A 273 21.32 -1.73 35.76
CA LEU A 273 22.67 -1.77 35.16
C LEU A 273 23.80 -1.76 36.19
N LYS A 274 23.47 -1.52 37.47
CA LYS A 274 24.45 -1.40 38.56
C LYS A 274 24.11 -2.40 39.67
N PRO A 275 24.69 -3.61 39.65
CA PRO A 275 24.41 -4.65 40.66
C PRO A 275 24.75 -4.24 42.10
N GLY A 276 25.61 -3.24 42.28
CA GLY A 276 26.10 -2.80 43.59
C GLY A 276 25.39 -1.58 44.18
N SER A 277 24.25 -1.13 43.63
CA SER A 277 23.54 0.05 44.14
C SER A 277 22.99 -0.16 45.54
N LYS A 278 22.34 -1.31 45.78
CA LYS A 278 21.84 -1.72 47.09
C LYS A 278 22.69 -2.87 47.65
N PRO A 279 23.00 -2.86 48.96
CA PRO A 279 23.63 -4.00 49.60
C PRO A 279 22.73 -5.24 49.60
N LEU A 280 23.31 -6.44 49.46
CA LEU A 280 22.59 -7.73 49.49
C LEU A 280 21.83 -7.93 50.81
N THR A 281 22.27 -7.29 51.89
CA THR A 281 21.56 -7.28 53.19
C THR A 281 20.25 -6.50 53.17
N GLN A 282 20.08 -5.56 52.24
CA GLN A 282 18.81 -4.91 52.00
C GLN A 282 17.95 -5.71 51.01
N ILE A 283 18.56 -6.52 50.14
CA ILE A 283 17.80 -7.36 49.19
C ILE A 283 17.16 -8.57 49.90
N VAL A 284 17.84 -9.09 50.93
CA VAL A 284 17.40 -10.25 51.71
C VAL A 284 17.01 -9.83 53.12
N GLN A 285 15.75 -10.05 53.49
CA GLN A 285 15.19 -9.80 54.81
C GLN A 285 14.61 -11.10 55.40
N ASP A 286 14.99 -11.45 56.63
CA ASP A 286 14.48 -12.63 57.37
C ASP A 286 14.45 -13.93 56.55
N ASP A 287 15.57 -14.22 55.84
CA ASP A 287 15.75 -15.37 54.94
C ASP A 287 14.83 -15.40 53.70
N SER A 288 14.19 -14.28 53.36
CA SER A 288 13.38 -14.07 52.16
C SER A 288 13.94 -12.93 51.30
N PHE A 289 13.77 -13.04 49.99
CA PHE A 289 14.14 -11.98 49.05
C PHE A 289 12.97 -11.02 48.84
N ARG A 290 13.25 -9.72 48.79
CA ARG A 290 12.34 -8.72 48.23
C ARG A 290 12.41 -8.82 46.70
N GLU A 291 11.29 -9.18 46.07
CA GLU A 291 11.26 -9.48 44.63
C GLU A 291 11.70 -8.28 43.78
N PHE A 292 11.34 -7.07 44.21
CA PHE A 292 11.61 -5.83 43.49
C PHE A 292 13.11 -5.59 43.31
N GLU A 293 13.88 -5.64 44.39
CA GLU A 293 15.32 -5.43 44.35
C GLU A 293 16.05 -6.63 43.76
N PHE A 294 15.61 -7.86 44.09
CA PHE A 294 16.32 -9.07 43.66
C PHE A 294 16.28 -9.25 42.14
N ARG A 295 15.12 -9.04 41.50
CA ARG A 295 15.02 -9.18 40.05
C ARG A 295 15.82 -8.12 39.29
N GLN A 296 15.85 -6.89 39.81
CA GLN A 296 16.70 -5.83 39.24
C GLN A 296 18.19 -6.15 39.40
N TYR A 297 18.59 -6.69 40.56
CA TYR A 297 19.96 -7.14 40.81
C TYR A 297 20.41 -8.21 39.79
N LEU A 298 19.60 -9.25 39.58
CA LEU A 298 19.91 -10.31 38.62
C LEU A 298 20.05 -9.76 37.20
N PHE A 299 19.11 -8.92 36.78
CA PHE A 299 19.15 -8.29 35.47
C PHE A 299 20.38 -7.38 35.30
N ALA A 300 20.80 -6.67 36.35
CA ALA A 300 22.02 -5.89 36.34
C ALA A 300 23.28 -6.75 36.21
N CYS A 301 23.34 -7.91 36.89
CA CYS A 301 24.44 -8.86 36.74
C CYS A 301 24.51 -9.41 35.30
N GLN A 302 23.36 -9.84 34.75
CA GLN A 302 23.26 -10.31 33.36
C GLN A 302 23.71 -9.22 32.37
N SER A 303 23.19 -8.00 32.50
CA SER A 303 23.51 -6.87 31.62
C SER A 303 24.99 -6.53 31.65
N ARG A 304 25.61 -6.50 32.83
CA ARG A 304 27.05 -6.26 33.00
C ARG A 304 27.89 -7.30 32.25
N LEU A 305 27.53 -8.58 32.34
CA LEU A 305 28.23 -9.66 31.63
C LEU A 305 28.02 -9.58 30.12
N LEU A 306 26.81 -9.26 29.66
CA LEU A 306 26.51 -9.08 28.25
C LEU A 306 27.28 -7.92 27.63
N PHE A 307 27.48 -6.82 28.35
CA PHE A 307 28.37 -5.73 27.90
C PHE A 307 29.83 -6.17 27.82
N LYS A 308 30.33 -6.96 28.79
CA LYS A 308 31.68 -7.56 28.72
C LYS A 308 31.83 -8.52 27.52
N LEU A 309 30.73 -9.16 27.09
CA LEU A 309 30.67 -10.01 25.89
C LEU A 309 30.45 -9.21 24.59
N ASN A 310 30.39 -7.88 24.64
CA ASN A 310 30.08 -7.00 23.50
C ASN A 310 28.74 -7.33 22.82
N ARG A 311 27.70 -7.61 23.62
CA ARG A 311 26.33 -7.92 23.14
C ARG A 311 25.28 -6.88 23.61
N PRO A 312 25.42 -5.60 23.24
CA PRO A 312 24.45 -4.56 23.63
C PRO A 312 23.03 -4.81 23.09
N PHE A 313 22.92 -5.48 21.93
CA PHE A 313 21.62 -5.89 21.38
C PHE A 313 20.86 -6.84 22.31
N GLU A 314 21.54 -7.84 22.86
CA GLU A 314 20.92 -8.82 23.75
C GLU A 314 20.46 -8.15 25.06
N VAL A 315 21.22 -7.18 25.57
CA VAL A 315 20.80 -6.34 26.72
C VAL A 315 19.52 -5.57 26.40
N ALA A 316 19.43 -4.95 25.22
CA ALA A 316 18.22 -4.23 24.81
C ALA A 316 17.00 -5.17 24.69
N SER A 317 17.18 -6.35 24.08
CA SER A 317 16.11 -7.34 23.88
C SER A 317 15.61 -7.95 25.19
N ARG A 318 16.53 -8.42 26.04
CA ARG A 318 16.21 -8.94 27.37
C ARG A 318 15.64 -7.84 28.27
N GLY A 319 16.20 -6.64 28.21
CA GLY A 319 15.75 -5.47 28.97
C GLY A 319 14.34 -5.03 28.62
N TYR A 320 14.00 -4.94 27.33
CA TYR A 320 12.65 -4.63 26.89
C TYR A 320 11.63 -5.66 27.41
N SER A 321 11.95 -6.96 27.28
CA SER A 321 11.11 -8.06 27.78
C SER A 321 10.96 -8.02 29.31
N PHE A 322 12.05 -7.75 30.02
CA PHE A 322 12.08 -7.59 31.48
C PHE A 322 11.18 -6.43 31.91
N VAL A 323 11.33 -5.24 31.32
CA VAL A 323 10.52 -4.06 31.68
C VAL A 323 9.03 -4.32 31.48
N ILE A 324 8.62 -4.96 30.39
CA ILE A 324 7.20 -5.32 30.16
C ILE A 324 6.71 -6.31 31.21
N SER A 325 7.47 -7.38 31.47
CA SER A 325 7.10 -8.39 32.45
C SER A 325 7.02 -7.80 33.86
N PHE A 326 7.99 -6.98 34.24
CA PHE A 326 8.09 -6.40 35.56
C PHE A 326 7.05 -5.30 35.77
N ALA A 327 6.70 -4.52 34.75
CA ALA A 327 5.57 -3.58 34.82
C ALA A 327 4.24 -4.28 35.12
N LYS A 328 4.05 -5.54 34.69
CA LYS A 328 2.88 -6.36 35.07
C LYS A 328 2.94 -6.75 36.54
N ALA A 329 4.12 -7.14 37.05
CA ALA A 329 4.32 -7.42 38.47
C ALA A 329 4.04 -6.18 39.34
N LEU A 330 4.55 -5.00 38.97
CA LEU A 330 4.26 -3.72 39.64
C LEU A 330 2.76 -3.39 39.66
N THR A 331 2.01 -3.81 38.62
CA THR A 331 0.55 -3.61 38.57
C THR A 331 -0.18 -4.45 39.62
N LEU A 332 0.33 -5.65 39.96
CA LEU A 332 -0.26 -6.50 41.01
C LEU A 332 -0.07 -5.91 42.42
N HIS A 333 0.98 -5.09 42.61
CA HIS A 333 1.32 -4.46 43.90
C HIS A 333 1.02 -2.95 43.94
N GLU A 334 0.26 -2.43 42.96
CA GLU A 334 -0.02 -0.98 42.79
C GLU A 334 -0.75 -0.35 43.97
N SER A 335 -1.42 -1.13 44.83
CA SER A 335 -2.11 -0.62 46.03
C SER A 335 -1.18 -0.30 47.20
N VAL A 336 0.01 -0.90 47.24
CA VAL A 336 0.98 -0.73 48.33
C VAL A 336 2.12 0.19 47.91
N LEU A 337 2.48 0.17 46.63
CA LEU A 337 3.54 1.00 46.06
C LEU A 337 3.20 2.50 46.04
N PRO A 338 4.22 3.38 46.01
CA PRO A 338 4.03 4.83 45.85
C PRO A 338 3.19 5.19 44.61
N PHE A 339 2.58 6.38 44.65
CA PHE A 339 1.63 6.81 43.62
C PHE A 339 2.29 6.86 42.24
N CYS A 340 1.76 6.08 41.29
CA CYS A 340 2.29 5.96 39.92
C CYS A 340 3.75 5.47 39.84
N MET A 341 4.23 4.75 40.85
CA MET A 341 5.56 4.12 40.87
C MET A 341 5.85 3.32 39.59
N ARG A 342 4.86 2.56 39.09
CA ARG A 342 4.99 1.80 37.84
C ARG A 342 5.35 2.68 36.65
N GLU A 343 4.64 3.79 36.45
CA GLU A 343 4.89 4.71 35.35
C GLU A 343 6.29 5.31 35.44
N VAL A 344 6.68 5.78 36.63
CA VAL A 344 7.99 6.39 36.88
C VAL A 344 9.12 5.38 36.66
N TRP A 345 9.01 4.20 37.28
CA TRP A 345 10.01 3.13 37.15
C TRP A 345 10.18 2.66 35.71
N VAL A 346 9.09 2.52 34.93
CA VAL A 346 9.20 2.13 33.52
C VAL A 346 9.91 3.20 32.69
N ILE A 347 9.67 4.49 32.97
CA ILE A 347 10.35 5.59 32.28
C ILE A 347 11.85 5.55 32.59
N THR A 348 12.23 5.47 33.85
CA THR A 348 13.64 5.44 34.28
C THR A 348 14.36 4.18 33.77
N ALA A 349 13.69 3.02 33.81
CA ALA A 349 14.19 1.76 33.24
C ALA A 349 14.48 1.85 31.73
N CYS A 350 13.53 2.38 30.96
CA CYS A 350 13.71 2.51 29.51
C CYS A 350 14.86 3.47 29.18
N LEU A 351 14.93 4.61 29.87
CA LEU A 351 15.99 5.60 29.64
C LEU A 351 17.38 5.06 30.00
N ALA A 352 17.51 4.37 31.14
CA ALA A 352 18.77 3.74 31.54
C ALA A 352 19.23 2.69 30.51
N LEU A 353 18.32 1.84 30.03
CA LEU A 353 18.61 0.85 28.99
C LEU A 353 19.04 1.50 27.67
N ILE A 354 18.32 2.53 27.21
CA ILE A 354 18.64 3.28 25.98
C ILE A 354 20.05 3.86 26.07
N GLU A 355 20.36 4.58 27.15
CA GLU A 355 21.65 5.24 27.33
C GLU A 355 22.81 4.24 27.35
N ALA A 356 22.68 3.16 28.12
CA ALA A 356 23.74 2.17 28.24
C ALA A 356 23.92 1.33 26.97
N THR A 357 22.84 0.95 26.30
CA THR A 357 22.97 0.17 25.07
C THR A 357 23.46 1.03 23.91
N ALA A 358 23.13 2.33 23.87
CA ALA A 358 23.67 3.26 22.88
C ALA A 358 25.17 3.55 23.11
N SER A 359 25.62 3.70 24.36
CA SER A 359 27.04 3.97 24.66
C SER A 359 27.96 2.78 24.36
N HIS A 360 27.45 1.56 24.46
CA HIS A 360 28.17 0.33 24.14
C HIS A 360 27.92 -0.19 22.71
N HIS A 361 27.14 0.53 21.88
CA HIS A 361 26.91 0.17 20.49
C HIS A 361 27.93 0.85 19.57
N HIS A 362 28.56 0.07 18.69
CA HIS A 362 29.46 0.56 17.65
C HIS A 362 28.90 0.19 16.27
N ASP A 363 28.66 1.21 15.43
CA ASP A 363 28.10 1.03 14.10
C ASP A 363 29.02 0.16 13.22
N GLY A 364 28.44 -0.80 12.49
CA GLY A 364 29.17 -1.67 11.55
C GLY A 364 29.85 -2.92 12.16
N VAL A 365 29.77 -3.15 13.47
CA VAL A 365 30.33 -4.35 14.13
C VAL A 365 29.42 -5.58 13.99
N VAL A 366 28.12 -5.37 13.77
CA VAL A 366 27.10 -6.42 13.75
C VAL A 366 26.45 -6.52 12.37
N ALA A 367 25.91 -7.69 12.03
CA ALA A 367 25.15 -7.90 10.79
C ALA A 367 23.99 -6.88 10.64
N PRO A 368 23.70 -6.39 9.43
CA PRO A 368 22.74 -5.30 9.20
C PRO A 368 21.30 -5.63 9.63
N ASP A 369 20.94 -6.92 9.65
CA ASP A 369 19.61 -7.35 10.12
C ASP A 369 19.44 -7.19 11.64
N ILE A 370 20.49 -7.54 12.40
CA ILE A 370 20.52 -7.37 13.86
C ILE A 370 20.57 -5.88 14.20
N GLU A 371 21.31 -5.09 13.42
CA GLU A 371 21.38 -3.63 13.60
C GLU A 371 20.00 -2.97 13.43
N LYS A 372 19.25 -3.35 12.40
CA LYS A 372 17.87 -2.85 12.20
C LYS A 372 16.93 -3.28 13.32
N GLU A 373 17.09 -4.50 13.83
CA GLU A 373 16.32 -5.00 14.97
C GLU A 373 16.70 -4.30 16.28
N PHE A 374 17.98 -3.94 16.46
CA PHE A 374 18.44 -3.10 17.55
C PHE A 374 17.74 -1.73 17.53
N PHE A 375 17.70 -1.06 16.38
CA PHE A 375 16.98 0.21 16.26
C PHE A 375 15.48 0.05 16.45
N ARG A 376 14.89 -1.09 16.07
CA ARG A 376 13.48 -1.38 16.41
C ARG A 376 13.28 -1.40 17.93
N LEU A 377 14.13 -2.12 18.67
CA LEU A 377 14.06 -2.22 20.14
C LEU A 377 14.30 -0.87 20.83
N GLN A 378 15.25 -0.06 20.34
CA GLN A 378 15.44 1.32 20.82
C GLN A 378 14.16 2.15 20.61
N GLY A 379 13.55 2.06 19.42
CA GLY A 379 12.28 2.70 19.11
C GLY A 379 11.15 2.25 20.05
N ASP A 380 11.08 0.97 20.39
CA ASP A 380 10.10 0.42 21.32
C ASP A 380 10.30 0.94 22.76
N LEU A 381 11.55 1.02 23.24
CA LEU A 381 11.88 1.56 24.57
C LEU A 381 11.52 3.05 24.66
N TYR A 382 11.85 3.85 23.65
CA TYR A 382 11.45 5.26 23.59
C TYR A 382 9.93 5.40 23.53
N SER A 383 9.25 4.57 22.74
CA SER A 383 7.78 4.59 22.63
C SER A 383 7.10 4.22 23.95
N LEU A 384 7.62 3.21 24.66
CA LEU A 384 7.10 2.81 25.97
C LEU A 384 7.28 3.92 27.01
N SER A 385 8.47 4.52 27.07
CA SER A 385 8.76 5.67 27.94
C SER A 385 7.85 6.85 27.62
N ARG A 386 7.71 7.22 26.34
CA ARG A 386 6.82 8.27 25.84
C ARG A 386 5.38 8.05 26.30
N VAL A 387 4.84 6.85 26.14
CA VAL A 387 3.46 6.53 26.52
C VAL A 387 3.26 6.62 28.04
N LYS A 388 4.21 6.14 28.84
CA LYS A 388 4.16 6.26 30.31
C LYS A 388 4.28 7.71 30.77
N PHE A 389 5.14 8.49 30.13
CA PHE A 389 5.30 9.91 30.40
C PHE A 389 4.02 10.71 30.07
N MET A 390 3.36 10.41 28.95
CA MET A 390 2.04 10.98 28.62
C MET A 390 0.98 10.70 29.68
N ARG A 391 0.97 9.50 30.26
CA ARG A 391 0.04 9.15 31.34
C ARG A 391 0.25 10.01 32.58
N LEU A 392 1.50 10.24 32.98
CA LEU A 392 1.82 11.18 34.06
C LEU A 392 1.29 12.58 33.73
N GLY A 393 1.50 13.04 32.50
CA GLY A 393 0.94 14.31 32.00
C GLY A 393 -0.58 14.42 32.13
N TYR A 394 -1.34 13.36 31.81
CA TYR A 394 -2.79 13.36 31.99
C TYR A 394 -3.23 13.41 33.45
N LEU A 395 -2.44 12.83 34.36
CA LEU A 395 -2.76 12.82 35.80
C LEU A 395 -2.53 14.18 36.46
N ILE A 396 -1.60 15.00 35.94
CA ILE A 396 -1.31 16.36 36.44
C ILE A 396 -1.96 17.48 35.61
N GLY A 397 -2.71 17.13 34.57
CA GLY A 397 -3.46 18.07 33.73
C GLY A 397 -2.71 18.66 32.53
N TYR A 398 -1.47 18.26 32.26
CA TYR A 398 -0.71 18.70 31.07
C TYR A 398 -1.08 17.94 29.80
N GLY A 399 -1.65 16.74 29.92
CA GLY A 399 -1.99 15.89 28.77
C GLY A 399 -3.07 16.48 27.85
N THR A 400 -3.86 17.46 28.31
CA THR A 400 -4.83 18.19 27.48
C THR A 400 -4.18 19.25 26.58
N ASP A 401 -2.99 19.72 26.94
CA ASP A 401 -2.27 20.76 26.18
C ASP A 401 -1.43 20.18 25.05
N ILE A 402 -1.18 18.88 25.05
CA ILE A 402 -0.54 18.17 23.94
C ILE A 402 -1.58 17.89 22.87
N GLU A 403 -1.30 18.38 21.65
CA GLU A 403 -2.15 18.15 20.49
C GLU A 403 -2.37 16.65 20.25
N LYS A 404 -3.64 16.29 20.02
CA LYS A 404 -4.01 14.89 19.76
C LYS A 404 -3.69 14.57 18.31
N SER A 405 -2.79 13.61 18.11
CA SER A 405 -2.65 12.91 16.83
C SER A 405 -3.48 11.63 16.85
N PRO A 406 -3.78 11.03 15.68
CA PRO A 406 -4.44 9.73 15.63
C PRO A 406 -3.65 8.64 16.35
N LEU A 407 -2.30 8.68 16.31
CA LEU A 407 -1.45 7.69 16.97
C LEU A 407 -1.41 7.87 18.48
N ASN A 408 -1.22 9.09 18.98
CA ASN A 408 -1.27 9.37 20.42
C ASN A 408 -2.62 8.88 20.97
N SER A 409 -3.69 9.17 20.25
CA SER A 409 -5.03 8.74 20.62
C SER A 409 -5.23 7.23 20.55
N ALA A 410 -4.68 6.55 19.54
CA ALA A 410 -4.73 5.08 19.41
C ALA A 410 -3.89 4.38 20.50
N CYS A 411 -2.67 4.85 20.76
CA CYS A 411 -1.83 4.30 21.83
C CYS A 411 -2.47 4.49 23.21
N LEU A 412 -3.12 5.63 23.44
CA LEU A 412 -3.83 5.91 24.69
C LEU A 412 -5.17 5.15 24.79
N SER A 413 -5.83 4.82 23.68
CA SER A 413 -7.08 4.06 23.68
C SER A 413 -6.87 2.54 23.76
N MET A 414 -5.78 2.03 23.19
CA MET A 414 -5.44 0.60 23.20
C MET A 414 -4.89 0.12 24.53
N LEU A 415 -4.38 1.02 25.37
CA LEU A 415 -3.95 0.68 26.71
C LEU A 415 -4.99 1.14 27.73
N PRO A 416 -5.24 0.37 28.81
CA PRO A 416 -6.15 0.82 29.85
C PRO A 416 -5.68 2.18 30.38
N TRP A 417 -6.61 3.15 30.40
CA TRP A 417 -6.41 4.48 30.97
C TRP A 417 -5.65 4.38 32.30
N PRO A 418 -4.76 5.33 32.66
CA PRO A 418 -4.13 5.33 33.98
C PRO A 418 -5.19 5.32 35.10
N LYS A 419 -5.36 4.16 35.74
CA LYS A 419 -6.24 3.97 36.88
C LYS A 419 -5.36 3.55 38.07
N PRO A 420 -4.73 4.50 38.78
CA PRO A 420 -3.99 4.22 40.01
C PRO A 420 -4.88 3.52 41.03
N ALA A 421 -4.42 2.43 41.63
CA ALA A 421 -5.19 1.65 42.61
C ALA A 421 -5.67 2.53 43.77
N VAL A 422 -4.79 3.41 44.24
CA VAL A 422 -5.04 4.38 45.32
C VAL A 422 -4.87 5.80 44.77
N TRP A 423 -5.80 6.69 45.09
CA TRP A 423 -5.73 8.10 44.69
C TRP A 423 -5.30 8.97 45.88
N PRO A 424 -4.36 9.93 45.71
CA PRO A 424 -3.85 10.74 46.81
C PRO A 424 -4.89 11.72 47.36
N SER A 425 -4.74 12.09 48.64
CA SER A 425 -5.49 13.17 49.27
C SER A 425 -4.94 14.55 48.90
N LEU A 426 -5.78 15.58 48.97
CA LEU A 426 -5.35 16.96 48.76
C LEU A 426 -4.51 17.44 49.96
N PRO A 427 -3.34 18.05 49.76
CA PRO A 427 -2.56 18.67 50.85
C PRO A 427 -3.33 19.83 51.50
N GLN A 428 -3.12 20.06 52.79
CA GLN A 428 -3.86 21.08 53.56
C GLN A 428 -3.59 22.53 53.09
N ASP A 429 -2.41 22.79 52.51
CA ASP A 429 -1.97 24.14 52.07
C ASP A 429 -2.16 24.40 50.56
N ALA A 430 -2.79 23.48 49.81
CA ALA A 430 -2.81 23.51 48.35
C ALA A 430 -3.87 24.45 47.72
N SER A 431 -4.53 25.31 48.50
CA SER A 431 -5.68 26.10 48.02
C SER A 431 -5.30 27.12 46.93
N SER A 432 -4.11 27.71 47.00
CA SER A 432 -3.60 28.64 45.98
C SER A 432 -3.31 27.92 44.67
N GLU A 433 -2.65 26.76 44.73
CA GLU A 433 -2.34 25.92 43.56
C GLU A 433 -3.61 25.43 42.87
N VAL A 434 -4.64 25.04 43.64
CA VAL A 434 -5.95 24.64 43.10
C VAL A 434 -6.62 25.79 42.35
N LEU A 435 -6.55 27.03 42.87
CA LEU A 435 -7.10 28.21 42.20
C LEU A 435 -6.37 28.52 40.88
N GLU A 436 -5.04 28.40 40.85
CA GLU A 436 -4.25 28.56 39.62
C GLU A 436 -4.59 27.47 38.60
N LYS A 437 -4.72 26.21 39.03
CA LYS A 437 -5.13 25.10 38.15
C LYS A 437 -6.56 25.26 37.65
N GLU A 438 -7.48 25.75 38.48
CA GLU A 438 -8.87 26.05 38.07
C GLU A 438 -8.91 27.18 37.03
N LYS A 439 -8.09 28.23 37.21
CA LYS A 439 -7.95 29.32 36.23
C LYS A 439 -7.38 28.82 34.89
N THR A 440 -6.37 27.97 34.91
CA THR A 440 -5.78 27.40 33.67
C THR A 440 -6.77 26.50 32.94
N ILE A 441 -7.53 25.65 33.66
CA ILE A 441 -8.60 24.83 33.06
C ILE A 441 -9.68 25.70 32.41
N LEU A 442 -10.09 26.81 33.06
CA LEU A 442 -11.09 27.73 32.52
C LEU A 442 -10.59 28.56 31.33
N GLN A 443 -9.28 28.82 31.25
CA GLN A 443 -8.64 29.56 30.15
C GLN A 443 -8.29 28.69 28.94
N ALA A 444 -8.37 27.36 29.06
CA ALA A 444 -8.16 26.41 27.98
C ALA A 444 -9.25 26.58 26.90
N THR A 445 -8.99 27.48 25.95
CA THR A 445 -9.85 27.71 24.79
C THR A 445 -9.60 26.61 23.77
N SER A 446 -10.64 25.86 23.39
CA SER A 446 -10.55 24.91 22.28
C SER A 446 -10.19 25.66 21.01
N ARG A 447 -9.00 25.44 20.46
CA ARG A 447 -8.62 26.02 19.16
C ARG A 447 -9.54 25.44 18.10
N THR A 448 -10.30 26.30 17.44
CA THR A 448 -11.06 25.91 16.24
C THR A 448 -10.06 25.57 15.15
N LYS A 449 -10.14 24.35 14.59
CA LYS A 449 -9.28 23.93 13.48
C LYS A 449 -9.53 24.81 12.24
N HIS A 450 -8.55 24.88 11.33
CA HIS A 450 -8.71 25.50 10.00
C HIS A 450 -9.99 25.00 9.32
N PHE A 451 -10.64 25.88 8.54
CA PHE A 451 -11.98 25.66 7.96
C PHE A 451 -13.15 25.53 8.95
N GLY A 452 -12.95 25.83 10.24
CA GLY A 452 -14.03 25.76 11.22
C GLY A 452 -14.44 24.33 11.59
N ILE A 453 -13.57 23.35 11.32
CA ILE A 453 -13.88 21.93 11.48
C ILE A 453 -14.08 21.61 12.97
N GLN A 454 -15.30 21.23 13.33
CA GLN A 454 -15.66 20.81 14.68
C GLN A 454 -15.73 19.29 14.74
N ARG A 455 -14.60 18.64 15.03
CA ARG A 455 -14.59 17.20 15.32
C ARG A 455 -14.91 16.96 16.78
N LYS A 456 -15.76 15.95 17.03
CA LYS A 456 -16.01 15.42 18.36
C LYS A 456 -14.68 14.97 18.95
N ALA A 457 -14.31 15.50 20.12
CA ALA A 457 -13.12 15.04 20.82
C ALA A 457 -13.22 13.52 21.02
N LEU A 458 -12.12 12.81 20.73
CA LEU A 458 -12.02 11.38 21.02
C LEU A 458 -12.34 11.15 22.51
N PRO A 459 -13.03 10.04 22.86
CA PRO A 459 -13.54 9.74 24.21
C PRO A 459 -12.42 9.34 25.19
N LEU A 460 -11.34 10.12 25.19
CA LEU A 460 -10.27 10.11 26.17
C LEU A 460 -10.35 11.40 27.01
N GLU A 461 -11.54 11.74 27.53
CA GLU A 461 -11.79 12.96 28.28
C GLU A 461 -11.47 12.88 29.79
N PRO A 462 -11.02 14.00 30.40
CA PRO A 462 -10.94 14.17 31.87
C PRO A 462 -12.22 13.82 32.63
N SER A 463 -13.38 13.74 31.96
CA SER A 463 -14.66 13.29 32.52
C SER A 463 -14.60 11.85 33.05
N VAL A 464 -13.79 10.96 32.43
CA VAL A 464 -13.52 9.61 32.96
C VAL A 464 -12.59 9.68 34.17
N LEU A 465 -11.56 10.53 34.13
CA LEU A 465 -10.60 10.68 35.23
C LEU A 465 -11.28 11.15 36.52
N LEU A 466 -12.10 12.20 36.43
CA LEU A 466 -12.87 12.75 37.55
C LEU A 466 -13.79 11.68 38.17
N ARG A 467 -14.50 10.91 37.33
CA ARG A 467 -15.41 9.84 37.77
C ARG A 467 -14.64 8.70 38.43
N VAL A 468 -13.53 8.26 37.84
CA VAL A 468 -12.74 7.12 38.33
C VAL A 468 -12.00 7.47 39.63
N ALA A 469 -11.36 8.64 39.71
CA ALA A 469 -10.67 9.09 40.90
C ALA A 469 -11.63 9.17 42.10
N ASN A 470 -12.79 9.81 41.92
CA ASN A 470 -13.80 9.89 42.97
C ASN A 470 -14.42 8.53 43.32
N ARG A 471 -14.62 7.62 42.34
CA ARG A 471 -15.07 6.24 42.61
C ARG A 471 -14.07 5.47 43.49
N ARG A 472 -12.76 5.56 43.19
CA ARG A 472 -11.72 4.82 43.93
C ARG A 472 -11.45 5.40 45.33
N ARG A 473 -11.60 6.72 45.49
CA ARG A 473 -11.59 7.34 46.82
C ARG A 473 -12.79 6.88 47.66
N ALA A 474 -13.98 6.79 47.06
CA ALA A 474 -15.19 6.32 47.75
C ALA A 474 -15.14 4.82 48.12
N SER A 475 -14.54 3.97 47.28
CA SER A 475 -14.38 2.53 47.58
C SER A 475 -13.38 2.25 48.70
N LEU A 476 -12.47 3.19 49.01
CA LEU A 476 -11.60 3.10 50.18
C LEU A 476 -12.30 3.55 51.48
N SER A 477 -13.30 4.45 51.37
CA SER A 477 -14.15 4.90 52.50
C SER A 477 -15.19 3.83 52.92
N THR A 478 -15.62 2.99 51.98
CA THR A 478 -16.54 1.87 52.23
C THR A 478 -15.77 0.55 52.18
N GLY A 479 -15.39 -0.01 53.32
CA GLY A 479 -14.51 -1.17 53.46
C GLY A 479 -14.98 -2.49 52.83
N ASN A 480 -15.02 -2.56 51.49
CA ASN A 480 -15.33 -3.75 50.71
C ASN A 480 -14.25 -4.01 49.64
N ILE A 481 -13.62 -5.17 49.73
CA ILE A 481 -12.84 -5.88 48.69
C ILE A 481 -13.59 -7.21 48.46
N PRO A 482 -13.72 -7.81 47.24
CA PRO A 482 -12.89 -7.62 46.03
C PRO A 482 -13.66 -7.44 44.70
N GLU A 483 -12.97 -6.95 43.66
CA GLU A 483 -13.16 -7.37 42.26
C GLU A 483 -11.81 -7.81 41.70
N MET A 484 -11.56 -9.13 41.71
CA MET A 484 -10.56 -9.80 40.89
C MET A 484 -11.28 -10.38 39.66
N PHE A 485 -10.60 -10.33 38.52
CA PHE A 485 -10.96 -10.85 37.20
C PHE A 485 -11.89 -10.00 36.33
N ASP A 486 -11.29 -9.34 35.33
CA ASP A 486 -11.87 -9.36 33.99
C ASP A 486 -10.73 -9.50 32.97
N GLY A 487 -10.70 -10.63 32.26
CA GLY A 487 -9.60 -10.98 31.36
C GLY A 487 -9.41 -12.47 31.15
N ARG A 488 -10.41 -13.17 30.58
CA ARG A 488 -10.16 -14.39 29.81
C ARG A 488 -10.71 -14.21 28.39
N PRO A 489 -9.88 -14.39 27.34
CA PRO A 489 -10.39 -14.55 25.99
C PRO A 489 -10.97 -15.96 25.84
N SER A 490 -12.20 -16.05 25.36
CA SER A 490 -12.91 -17.30 25.06
C SER A 490 -12.25 -17.99 23.86
N PHE A 491 -11.71 -19.20 24.10
CA PHE A 491 -11.37 -20.16 23.07
C PHE A 491 -12.64 -20.78 22.50
N THR A 492 -12.74 -20.81 21.17
CA THR A 492 -13.74 -21.58 20.40
C THR A 492 -13.21 -22.98 20.14
N GLU A 493 -13.86 -24.00 20.70
CA GLU A 493 -13.85 -25.39 20.22
C GLU A 493 -15.26 -25.98 20.42
N GLY A 494 -15.77 -26.71 19.42
CA GLY A 494 -17.21 -26.85 19.17
C GLY A 494 -17.88 -28.21 19.43
N SER A 495 -19.09 -28.33 18.85
CA SER A 495 -19.99 -29.50 18.71
C SER A 495 -20.75 -29.92 19.98
N GLY A 496 -22.05 -30.22 20.03
CA GLY A 496 -23.15 -30.33 19.06
C GLY A 496 -24.34 -31.07 19.72
N LEU A 497 -25.59 -30.77 19.28
CA LEU A 497 -26.88 -31.49 19.51
C LEU A 497 -27.47 -31.46 20.95
N GLU A 498 -28.76 -31.19 21.24
CA GLU A 498 -30.02 -31.57 20.56
C GLU A 498 -31.25 -30.74 21.07
N ALA A 499 -32.20 -30.43 20.16
CA ALA A 499 -33.69 -30.33 20.25
C ALA A 499 -34.48 -29.46 21.30
N SER A 500 -35.05 -28.35 20.78
CA SER A 500 -36.43 -27.70 20.85
C SER A 500 -37.60 -28.32 21.68
N PRO A 501 -38.79 -27.67 21.93
CA PRO A 501 -39.34 -26.42 21.34
C PRO A 501 -40.23 -25.45 22.20
N ARG A 502 -40.42 -24.21 21.67
CA ARG A 502 -41.60 -23.27 21.72
C ARG A 502 -42.06 -22.72 23.11
N THR A 503 -42.38 -21.44 23.37
CA THR A 503 -43.05 -20.33 22.65
C THR A 503 -42.69 -18.96 23.29
N PRO A 504 -42.94 -17.81 22.61
CA PRO A 504 -42.62 -16.47 23.12
C PRO A 504 -43.79 -15.85 23.92
N SER A 505 -43.51 -15.16 25.03
CA SER A 505 -44.46 -14.23 25.64
C SER A 505 -43.77 -12.93 26.07
N SER A 506 -44.18 -11.86 25.41
CA SER A 506 -43.92 -10.46 25.72
C SER A 506 -44.50 -10.07 27.07
N LEU A 507 -43.66 -9.67 28.04
CA LEU A 507 -44.06 -8.75 29.10
C LEU A 507 -42.90 -7.79 29.40
N LYS A 508 -43.11 -6.54 29.01
CA LYS A 508 -42.40 -5.37 29.55
C LYS A 508 -42.51 -5.40 31.07
N VAL A 509 -41.38 -5.45 31.77
CA VAL A 509 -41.31 -5.02 33.18
C VAL A 509 -40.35 -3.83 33.25
N GLN A 510 -40.93 -2.71 33.64
CA GLN A 510 -40.30 -1.41 33.82
C GLN A 510 -39.21 -1.48 34.90
N ALA A 511 -38.10 -0.79 34.65
CA ALA A 511 -37.14 -0.42 35.68
C ALA A 511 -37.81 0.47 36.74
N PRO A 512 -37.57 0.26 38.04
CA PRO A 512 -38.10 1.15 39.06
C PRO A 512 -37.31 2.48 39.06
N PRO A 513 -38.00 3.62 39.23
CA PRO A 513 -37.36 4.93 39.26
C PRO A 513 -36.64 5.13 40.60
N MET A 514 -35.45 5.73 40.53
CA MET A 514 -34.68 6.18 41.70
C MET A 514 -35.52 7.08 42.60
N SER A 515 -35.74 6.64 43.84
CA SER A 515 -36.27 7.50 44.90
C SER A 515 -35.22 8.52 45.34
N ARG A 516 -35.51 9.79 45.07
CA ARG A 516 -34.93 10.93 45.79
C ARG A 516 -35.41 10.85 47.25
N THR A 517 -34.49 10.68 48.19
CA THR A 517 -34.73 11.01 49.60
C THR A 517 -33.78 12.10 50.02
N ASN A 518 -34.36 13.28 50.24
CA ASN A 518 -33.77 14.36 51.01
C ASN A 518 -33.51 13.85 52.43
N SER A 519 -32.27 13.97 52.90
CA SER A 519 -31.96 13.98 54.33
C SER A 519 -31.23 15.29 54.66
N SER A 520 -31.82 16.03 55.59
CA SER A 520 -31.32 17.29 56.18
C SER A 520 -29.87 17.19 56.68
N PRO A 521 -29.16 18.32 56.85
CA PRO A 521 -27.70 18.35 56.96
C PRO A 521 -27.26 17.86 58.34
N GLY A 522 -26.84 16.59 58.40
CA GLY A 522 -26.00 16.09 59.49
C GLY A 522 -24.55 16.49 59.23
N ASN A 523 -23.88 17.04 60.23
CA ASN A 523 -22.46 17.40 60.23
C ASN A 523 -21.59 16.28 59.62
N PHE A 524 -21.17 16.47 58.37
CA PHE A 524 -20.00 15.79 57.80
C PHE A 524 -18.75 16.55 58.25
N GLU A 525 -18.35 16.38 59.50
CA GLU A 525 -17.00 16.75 59.96
C GLU A 525 -16.04 15.60 59.67
N SER A 526 -15.81 15.33 58.39
CA SER A 526 -14.56 14.70 57.94
C SER A 526 -14.25 15.18 56.52
N PRO A 527 -13.08 15.83 56.26
CA PRO A 527 -12.74 16.38 54.95
C PRO A 527 -12.58 15.33 53.83
N LEU A 528 -12.67 14.05 54.16
CA LEU A 528 -12.32 12.92 53.29
C LEU A 528 -13.46 12.47 52.36
N ASP A 529 -14.72 12.82 52.64
CA ASP A 529 -15.90 12.28 51.93
C ASP A 529 -16.49 13.19 50.83
N ARG A 530 -15.96 14.40 50.61
CA ARG A 530 -16.38 15.24 49.47
C ARG A 530 -15.72 14.74 48.16
N PRO A 531 -16.48 14.60 47.05
CA PRO A 531 -15.88 14.35 45.74
C PRO A 531 -14.98 15.54 45.35
N MET A 532 -13.73 15.24 44.97
CA MET A 532 -12.78 16.25 44.51
C MET A 532 -13.18 16.79 43.14
N ARG A 533 -12.92 18.08 42.91
CA ARG A 533 -12.96 18.74 41.60
C ARG A 533 -11.74 18.34 40.76
N LEU A 534 -11.81 18.54 39.45
CA LEU A 534 -10.71 18.17 38.53
C LEU A 534 -9.39 18.88 38.87
N ALA A 535 -9.44 20.16 39.24
CA ALA A 535 -8.26 20.92 39.69
C ALA A 535 -7.64 20.31 40.97
N GLU A 536 -8.47 19.92 41.94
CA GLU A 536 -8.02 19.29 43.20
C GLU A 536 -7.38 17.91 42.93
N ILE A 537 -7.91 17.16 41.96
CA ILE A 537 -7.35 15.88 41.50
C ILE A 537 -5.95 16.06 40.91
N PHE A 538 -5.77 17.06 40.04
CA PHE A 538 -4.47 17.34 39.42
C PHE A 538 -3.43 17.77 40.44
N VAL A 539 -3.79 18.66 41.38
CA VAL A 539 -2.88 19.14 42.42
C VAL A 539 -2.51 18.03 43.40
N ALA A 540 -3.47 17.19 43.80
CA ALA A 540 -3.19 16.02 44.63
C ALA A 540 -2.24 15.02 43.94
N ALA A 541 -2.43 14.77 42.64
CA ALA A 541 -1.54 13.92 41.85
C ALA A 541 -0.13 14.52 41.71
N GLU A 542 -0.03 15.83 41.47
CA GLU A 542 1.25 16.53 41.35
C GLU A 542 2.07 16.45 42.64
N HIS A 543 1.44 16.69 43.80
CA HIS A 543 2.12 16.58 45.09
C HIS A 543 2.52 15.14 45.42
N ALA A 544 1.68 14.15 45.07
CA ALA A 544 2.02 12.74 45.28
C ALA A 544 3.17 12.26 44.37
N LEU A 545 3.23 12.76 43.12
CA LEU A 545 4.34 12.50 42.22
C LEU A 545 5.65 13.13 42.71
N ARG A 546 5.62 14.35 43.27
CA ARG A 546 6.80 14.98 43.89
C ARG A 546 7.39 14.15 45.04
N LEU A 547 6.55 13.39 45.75
CA LEU A 547 6.99 12.47 46.80
C LEU A 547 7.51 11.12 46.26
N THR A 548 7.09 10.75 45.05
CA THR A 548 7.46 9.46 44.43
C THR A 548 8.73 9.57 43.59
N ILE A 549 8.91 10.68 42.86
CA ILE A 549 10.02 10.87 41.94
C ILE A 549 11.23 11.43 42.70
N SER A 550 12.30 10.64 42.78
CA SER A 550 13.58 11.04 43.36
C SER A 550 14.51 11.66 42.30
N ASP A 551 14.36 11.31 41.02
CA ASP A 551 15.15 11.89 39.93
C ASP A 551 14.78 13.37 39.68
N HIS A 552 15.73 14.27 39.96
CA HIS A 552 15.58 15.70 39.77
C HIS A 552 15.34 16.11 38.31
N ASP A 553 15.93 15.40 37.34
CA ASP A 553 15.76 15.73 35.93
C ASP A 553 14.34 15.37 35.46
N LEU A 554 13.84 14.19 35.84
CA LEU A 554 12.46 13.81 35.58
C LEU A 554 11.48 14.75 36.29
N LEU A 555 11.73 15.11 37.55
CA LEU A 555 10.87 16.03 38.28
C LEU A 555 10.81 17.41 37.63
N LYS A 556 11.95 17.94 37.17
CA LYS A 556 12.03 19.22 36.44
C LYS A 556 11.17 19.19 35.19
N THR A 557 11.14 18.07 34.46
CA THR A 557 10.29 17.94 33.26
C THR A 557 8.79 17.96 33.55
N LEU A 558 8.37 17.72 34.79
CA LEU A 558 6.97 17.81 35.23
C LEU A 558 6.62 19.13 35.91
N SER A 559 7.58 20.05 36.06
CA SER A 559 7.38 21.32 36.78
C SER A 559 6.66 22.40 35.95
N SER A 560 6.78 22.33 34.61
CA SER A 560 6.14 23.27 33.69
C SER A 560 5.59 22.56 32.45
N ILE A 561 4.55 23.14 31.85
CA ILE A 561 3.96 22.62 30.60
C ILE A 561 4.99 22.60 29.47
N GLN A 562 5.86 23.62 29.42
CA GLN A 562 6.88 23.75 28.38
C GLN A 562 7.98 22.68 28.53
N ASP A 563 8.46 22.42 29.75
CA ASP A 563 9.46 21.38 29.99
C ASP A 563 8.89 19.98 29.73
N PHE A 564 7.62 19.77 30.07
CA PHE A 564 6.90 18.54 29.76
C PHE A 564 6.79 18.32 28.25
N GLU A 565 6.36 19.33 27.50
CA GLU A 565 6.23 19.27 26.05
C GLU A 565 7.60 19.04 25.38
N ASN A 566 8.66 19.68 25.87
CA ASN A 566 10.03 19.47 25.39
C ASN A 566 10.52 18.03 25.62
N LYS A 567 10.33 17.47 26.83
CA LYS A 567 10.72 16.09 27.13
C LYS A 567 9.91 15.10 26.31
N TYR A 568 8.60 15.30 26.18
CA TYR A 568 7.73 14.49 25.34
C TYR A 568 8.18 14.51 23.87
N LEU A 569 8.50 15.69 23.34
CA LEU A 569 9.00 15.85 21.98
C LEU A 569 10.33 15.12 21.78
N ASN A 570 11.26 15.19 22.75
CA ASN A 570 12.53 14.48 22.70
C ASN A 570 12.34 12.96 22.69
N LEU A 571 11.45 12.43 23.54
CA LEU A 571 11.12 10.99 23.54
C LEU A 571 10.47 10.55 22.22
N THR A 572 9.60 11.39 21.66
CA THR A 572 8.91 11.12 20.38
C THR A 572 9.88 11.14 19.20
N LYS A 573 10.82 12.08 19.17
CA LYS A 573 11.91 12.13 18.16
C LYS A 573 12.83 10.92 18.29
N GLY A 574 13.25 10.57 19.50
CA GLY A 574 14.06 9.38 19.77
C GLY A 574 13.38 8.10 19.26
N ALA A 575 12.08 7.95 19.49
CA ALA A 575 11.32 6.85 18.92
C ALA A 575 11.28 6.89 17.38
N ALA A 576 10.93 8.04 16.78
CA ALA A 576 10.79 8.19 15.34
C ALA A 576 12.10 7.90 14.58
N GLU A 577 13.21 8.50 15.02
CA GLU A 577 14.53 8.33 14.41
C GLU A 577 14.98 6.87 14.42
N ASN A 578 14.79 6.17 15.54
CA ASN A 578 15.13 4.75 15.66
C ASN A 578 14.22 3.88 14.77
N TYR A 579 12.92 4.15 14.69
CA TYR A 579 12.04 3.43 13.77
C TYR A 579 12.38 3.67 12.30
N HIS A 580 12.79 4.88 11.91
CA HIS A 580 13.25 5.19 10.55
C HIS A 580 14.49 4.39 10.15
N ARG A 581 15.39 4.10 11.11
CA ARG A 581 16.58 3.24 10.93
C ARG A 581 16.26 1.74 10.93
N SER A 582 15.08 1.35 11.41
CA SER A 582 14.61 -0.04 11.48
C SER A 582 13.79 -0.47 10.24
N TRP A 583 13.26 -1.69 10.26
CA TRP A 583 12.27 -2.15 9.29
C TRP A 583 10.88 -1.49 9.45
N TRP A 584 10.65 -0.79 10.57
CA TRP A 584 9.34 -0.27 10.99
C TRP A 584 9.15 1.21 10.63
N LYS A 585 9.57 1.61 9.43
CA LYS A 585 9.52 3.01 8.97
C LYS A 585 8.12 3.65 9.04
N ARG A 586 7.06 2.86 8.86
CA ARG A 586 5.67 3.32 9.04
C ARG A 586 5.45 3.91 10.43
N HIS A 587 5.94 3.25 11.48
CA HIS A 587 5.82 3.73 12.86
C HIS A 587 6.56 5.06 13.06
N GLY A 588 7.74 5.21 12.45
CA GLY A 588 8.50 6.46 12.43
C GLY A 588 7.74 7.60 11.77
N VAL A 589 7.20 7.39 10.57
CA VAL A 589 6.41 8.41 9.84
C VAL A 589 5.17 8.82 10.63
N VAL A 590 4.49 7.88 11.29
CA VAL A 590 3.30 8.23 12.08
C VAL A 590 3.68 9.10 13.29
N LEU A 591 4.82 8.85 13.95
CA LEU A 591 5.35 9.71 15.02
C LEU A 591 5.81 11.08 14.50
N ASP A 592 6.28 11.19 13.26
CA ASP A 592 6.56 12.49 12.62
C ASP A 592 5.31 13.39 12.62
N GLY A 593 4.10 12.82 12.53
CA GLY A 593 2.85 13.57 12.62
C GLY A 593 2.57 14.20 13.99
N GLU A 594 3.06 13.59 15.08
CA GLU A 594 2.98 14.18 16.43
C GLU A 594 3.99 15.29 16.62
N ILE A 595 5.21 15.06 16.14
CA ILE A 595 6.26 16.07 16.09
C ILE A 595 5.73 17.29 15.31
N ALA A 596 5.04 17.06 14.19
CA ALA A 596 4.41 18.09 13.39
C ALA A 596 3.34 18.87 14.17
N ALA A 597 2.49 18.20 14.94
CA ALA A 597 1.45 18.83 15.75
C ALA A 597 2.02 19.76 16.84
N VAL A 598 3.08 19.33 17.52
CA VAL A 598 3.82 20.15 18.49
C VAL A 598 4.51 21.34 17.79
N CYS A 599 5.16 21.11 16.66
CA CYS A 599 5.79 22.19 15.87
C CYS A 599 4.76 23.22 15.37
N PHE A 600 3.59 22.75 14.95
CA PHE A 600 2.48 23.57 14.50
C PHE A 600 1.98 24.49 15.61
N LYS A 601 1.76 23.95 16.82
CA LYS A 601 1.35 24.73 18.00
C LYS A 601 2.34 25.85 18.33
N HIS A 602 3.64 25.61 18.14
CA HIS A 602 4.73 26.55 18.39
C HIS A 602 5.00 27.53 17.24
N GLY A 603 4.23 27.49 16.15
CA GLY A 603 4.41 28.37 14.99
C GLY A 603 5.61 28.03 14.11
N LYS A 604 6.21 26.85 14.27
CA LYS A 604 7.28 26.34 13.38
C LYS A 604 6.66 25.64 12.17
N TYR A 605 6.00 26.41 11.31
CA TYR A 605 5.17 25.90 10.23
C TYR A 605 5.96 25.13 9.16
N ASP A 606 7.22 25.50 8.89
CA ASP A 606 8.07 24.79 7.90
C ASP A 606 8.33 23.32 8.30
N LEU A 607 8.76 23.12 9.55
CA LEU A 607 9.04 21.78 10.09
C LEU A 607 7.75 20.95 10.22
N ALA A 608 6.64 21.61 10.55
CA ALA A 608 5.33 20.98 10.62
C ALA A 608 4.85 20.53 9.23
N ALA A 609 4.94 21.38 8.21
CA ALA A 609 4.55 21.06 6.83
C ALA A 609 5.35 19.84 6.31
N ASN A 610 6.68 19.87 6.42
CA ASN A 610 7.54 18.77 5.97
C ASN A 610 7.19 17.42 6.62
N SER A 611 6.81 17.43 7.89
CA SER A 611 6.46 16.22 8.63
C SER A 611 5.04 15.75 8.28
N TYR A 612 4.09 16.68 8.17
CA TYR A 612 2.71 16.38 7.76
C TYR A 612 2.61 15.88 6.32
N GLU A 613 3.45 16.35 5.40
CA GLU A 613 3.50 15.84 4.02
C GLU A 613 3.83 14.35 3.97
N LYS A 614 4.84 13.91 4.74
CA LYS A 614 5.21 12.48 4.85
C LYS A 614 4.03 11.63 5.36
N VAL A 615 3.36 12.12 6.40
CA VAL A 615 2.20 11.45 7.01
C VAL A 615 1.02 11.40 6.04
N CYS A 616 0.70 12.51 5.38
CA CYS A 616 -0.38 12.58 4.41
C CYS A 616 -0.10 11.67 3.20
N ALA A 617 1.15 11.60 2.73
CA ALA A 617 1.55 10.71 1.65
C ALA A 617 1.38 9.23 2.04
N LEU A 618 1.76 8.85 3.26
CA LEU A 618 1.56 7.49 3.79
C LEU A 618 0.06 7.13 3.84
N TYR A 619 -0.77 7.96 4.48
CA TYR A 619 -2.20 7.69 4.61
C TYR A 619 -2.92 7.72 3.25
N ALA A 620 -2.55 8.63 2.36
CA ALA A 620 -3.11 8.71 1.01
C ALA A 620 -2.73 7.49 0.15
N GLY A 621 -1.48 7.04 0.22
CA GLY A 621 -0.99 5.89 -0.55
C GLY A 621 -1.59 4.56 -0.11
N GLU A 622 -1.95 4.43 1.17
CA GLU A 622 -2.56 3.22 1.73
C GLU A 622 -4.09 3.29 1.84
N GLY A 623 -4.71 4.42 1.51
CA GLY A 623 -6.16 4.59 1.50
C GLY A 623 -6.81 4.84 2.88
N TRP A 624 -6.05 5.27 3.89
CA TRP A 624 -6.56 5.58 5.23
C TRP A 624 -7.25 6.95 5.26
N GLN A 625 -8.46 7.02 4.71
CA GLN A 625 -9.17 8.29 4.50
C GLN A 625 -9.53 9.01 5.81
N ASP A 626 -9.97 8.31 6.85
CA ASP A 626 -10.32 8.91 8.15
C ASP A 626 -9.14 9.64 8.81
N LEU A 627 -7.98 8.98 8.81
CA LEU A 627 -6.72 9.51 9.36
C LEU A 627 -6.22 10.71 8.54
N LEU A 628 -6.29 10.59 7.21
CA LEU A 628 -5.92 11.68 6.32
C LEU A 628 -6.82 12.90 6.53
N ALA A 629 -8.12 12.69 6.72
CA ALA A 629 -9.09 13.75 7.00
C ALA A 629 -8.81 14.48 8.32
N GLU A 630 -8.10 13.85 9.27
CA GLU A 630 -7.70 14.48 10.54
C GLU A 630 -6.46 15.37 10.41
N VAL A 631 -5.48 14.93 9.61
CA VAL A 631 -4.15 15.54 9.52
C VAL A 631 -4.04 16.55 8.37
N LEU A 632 -4.67 16.28 7.23
CA LEU A 632 -4.60 17.11 6.02
C LEU A 632 -5.05 18.58 6.23
N PRO A 633 -6.08 18.89 7.05
CA PRO A 633 -6.43 20.27 7.34
C PRO A 633 -5.30 21.06 8.02
N ASN A 634 -4.51 20.41 8.88
CA ASN A 634 -3.36 21.04 9.54
C ASN A 634 -2.24 21.31 8.54
N LEU A 635 -1.98 20.39 7.60
CA LEU A 635 -1.03 20.60 6.51
C LEU A 635 -1.45 21.78 5.63
N ALA A 636 -2.73 21.82 5.23
CA ALA A 636 -3.28 22.89 4.42
C ALA A 636 -3.12 24.26 5.13
N GLN A 637 -3.36 24.31 6.44
CA GLN A 637 -3.14 25.53 7.22
C GLN A 637 -1.66 25.96 7.24
N CYS A 638 -0.72 25.01 7.38
CA CYS A 638 0.71 25.32 7.29
C CYS A 638 1.07 25.93 5.93
N GLN A 639 0.64 25.29 4.85
CA GLN A 639 0.92 25.74 3.48
C GLN A 639 0.34 27.13 3.20
N LYS A 640 -0.87 27.42 3.70
CA LYS A 640 -1.47 28.76 3.61
C LYS A 640 -0.65 29.83 4.34
N ILE A 641 -0.11 29.51 5.52
CA ILE A 641 0.72 30.45 6.30
C ILE A 641 2.10 30.67 5.66
N LEU A 642 2.66 29.62 5.05
CA LEU A 642 3.95 29.65 4.35
C LEU A 642 3.88 30.25 2.93
N ASP A 643 2.70 30.68 2.49
CA ASP A 643 2.45 31.18 1.12
C ASP A 643 2.77 30.15 0.01
N ASP A 644 2.71 28.85 0.33
CA ASP A 644 2.78 27.78 -0.66
C ASP A 644 1.40 27.55 -1.30
N GLN A 645 1.08 28.41 -2.27
CA GLN A 645 -0.20 28.39 -2.99
C GLN A 645 -0.44 27.06 -3.75
N ALA A 646 0.61 26.43 -4.27
CA ALA A 646 0.50 25.19 -5.05
C ALA A 646 0.23 23.98 -4.15
N GLY A 647 0.97 23.86 -3.04
CA GLY A 647 0.73 22.85 -2.02
C GLY A 647 -0.65 23.00 -1.38
N TYR A 648 -1.05 24.23 -1.03
CA TYR A 648 -2.36 24.51 -0.44
C TYR A 648 -3.52 24.13 -1.38
N MET A 649 -3.40 24.47 -2.67
CA MET A 649 -4.37 24.06 -3.70
C MET A 649 -4.50 22.52 -3.77
N SER A 650 -3.37 21.81 -3.80
CA SER A 650 -3.34 20.35 -3.81
C SER A 650 -4.05 19.75 -2.59
N SER A 651 -3.77 20.29 -1.40
CA SER A 651 -4.39 19.87 -0.14
C SER A 651 -5.91 20.10 -0.14
N CYS A 652 -6.40 21.26 -0.62
CA CYS A 652 -7.84 21.55 -0.70
C CYS A 652 -8.58 20.63 -1.68
N VAL A 653 -8.00 20.38 -2.87
CA VAL A 653 -8.57 19.43 -3.85
C VAL A 653 -8.57 18.01 -3.29
N ARG A 654 -7.53 17.63 -2.53
CA ARG A 654 -7.47 16.34 -1.86
C ARG A 654 -8.51 16.22 -0.74
N LEU A 655 -8.78 17.27 0.03
CA LEU A 655 -9.85 17.30 1.04
C LEU A 655 -11.23 17.07 0.40
N LEU A 656 -11.50 17.68 -0.76
CA LEU A 656 -12.73 17.45 -1.52
C LEU A 656 -12.83 16.00 -2.04
N SER A 657 -11.69 15.41 -2.40
CA SER A 657 -11.58 14.04 -2.94
C SER A 657 -11.86 12.93 -1.93
N LEU A 658 -11.93 13.25 -0.64
CA LEU A 658 -12.23 12.30 0.42
C LEU A 658 -13.72 11.91 0.43
N ASP A 659 -14.02 10.77 1.05
CA ASP A 659 -15.35 10.19 1.16
C ASP A 659 -16.39 11.22 1.68
N LYS A 660 -17.58 11.20 1.09
CA LYS A 660 -18.63 12.21 1.33
C LYS A 660 -19.09 12.29 2.79
N GLY A 661 -18.94 11.23 3.57
CA GLY A 661 -19.34 11.17 4.97
C GLY A 661 -18.36 11.78 5.98
N LEU A 662 -17.12 12.10 5.58
CA LEU A 662 -16.06 12.54 6.51
C LEU A 662 -16.12 14.01 6.92
N PHE A 663 -16.79 14.83 6.11
CA PHE A 663 -16.97 16.27 6.33
C PHE A 663 -18.43 16.65 6.07
N SER A 664 -18.92 17.62 6.82
CA SER A 664 -20.23 18.22 6.59
C SER A 664 -20.30 18.92 5.23
N SER A 665 -21.52 19.09 4.71
CA SER A 665 -21.73 19.83 3.45
C SER A 665 -21.14 21.24 3.50
N LYS A 666 -21.26 21.94 4.65
CA LYS A 666 -20.71 23.29 4.83
C LYS A 666 -19.18 23.32 4.77
N GLU A 667 -18.51 22.34 5.37
CA GLU A 667 -17.04 22.24 5.31
C GLU A 667 -16.56 21.94 3.88
N ARG A 668 -17.25 21.03 3.17
CA ARG A 668 -16.94 20.74 1.76
C ARG A 668 -17.14 21.97 0.87
N GLN A 669 -18.20 22.75 1.08
CA GLN A 669 -18.43 24.01 0.37
C GLN A 669 -17.31 25.03 0.64
N ALA A 670 -16.83 25.12 1.88
CA ALA A 670 -15.69 25.96 2.22
C ALA A 670 -14.43 25.54 1.45
N PHE A 671 -14.12 24.24 1.37
CA PHE A 671 -12.98 23.74 0.58
C PHE A 671 -13.12 24.11 -0.91
N GLN A 672 -14.31 23.95 -1.50
CA GLN A 672 -14.57 24.34 -2.89
C GLN A 672 -14.38 25.84 -3.10
N SER A 673 -14.91 26.68 -2.21
CA SER A 673 -14.77 28.14 -2.31
C SER A 673 -13.31 28.60 -2.29
N GLU A 674 -12.46 27.96 -1.47
CA GLU A 674 -11.03 28.25 -1.42
C GLU A 674 -10.32 27.76 -2.68
N VAL A 675 -10.64 26.58 -3.21
CA VAL A 675 -10.12 26.11 -4.51
C VAL A 675 -10.44 27.10 -5.63
N VAL A 676 -11.68 27.57 -5.72
CA VAL A 676 -12.10 28.55 -6.74
C VAL A 676 -11.38 29.88 -6.55
N THR A 677 -11.26 30.37 -5.32
CA THR A 677 -10.57 31.63 -5.01
C THR A 677 -9.09 31.56 -5.39
N LEU A 678 -8.40 30.48 -5.02
CA LEU A 678 -7.00 30.27 -5.34
C LEU A 678 -6.78 30.09 -6.85
N ALA A 679 -7.69 29.39 -7.52
CA ALA A 679 -7.61 29.13 -8.95
C ALA A 679 -7.64 30.44 -9.77
N HIS A 680 -8.39 31.44 -9.31
CA HIS A 680 -8.49 32.76 -9.94
C HIS A 680 -7.48 33.78 -9.39
N SER A 681 -6.60 33.39 -8.47
CA SER A 681 -5.53 34.25 -7.94
C SER A 681 -4.33 34.38 -8.90
N GLU A 682 -3.43 35.32 -8.62
CA GLU A 682 -2.22 35.61 -9.44
C GLU A 682 -1.10 34.54 -9.29
N MET A 683 -1.42 33.25 -9.42
CA MET A 683 -0.40 32.20 -9.41
C MET A 683 0.50 32.28 -10.65
N LYS A 684 1.83 32.22 -10.44
CA LYS A 684 2.84 32.31 -11.51
C LYS A 684 2.69 31.21 -12.56
N ASN A 685 2.46 29.97 -12.12
CA ASN A 685 2.36 28.79 -12.98
C ASN A 685 1.03 28.04 -12.74
N PRO A 686 0.41 27.48 -13.80
CA PRO A 686 -0.73 26.60 -13.63
C PRO A 686 -0.36 25.32 -12.87
N VAL A 687 -1.19 24.90 -11.91
CA VAL A 687 -0.95 23.70 -11.10
C VAL A 687 -1.70 22.51 -11.72
N PRO A 688 -1.01 21.47 -12.22
CA PRO A 688 -1.65 20.26 -12.72
C PRO A 688 -2.00 19.31 -11.56
N LEU A 689 -3.28 18.96 -11.40
CA LEU A 689 -3.76 18.02 -10.37
C LEU A 689 -4.56 16.87 -10.98
N ASP A 690 -4.46 15.69 -10.36
CA ASP A 690 -5.33 14.56 -10.66
C ASP A 690 -6.59 14.63 -9.78
N VAL A 691 -7.76 14.66 -10.43
CA VAL A 691 -9.07 14.77 -9.78
C VAL A 691 -9.96 13.56 -10.11
N SER A 692 -9.37 12.42 -10.45
CA SER A 692 -10.10 11.20 -10.82
C SER A 692 -11.10 10.72 -9.76
N SER A 693 -10.88 11.05 -8.48
CA SER A 693 -11.81 10.80 -7.36
C SER A 693 -12.98 11.78 -7.28
N LEU A 694 -12.84 12.98 -7.84
CA LEU A 694 -13.85 14.04 -7.82
C LEU A 694 -14.68 14.08 -9.09
N ILE A 695 -14.03 13.94 -10.25
CA ILE A 695 -14.68 13.96 -11.55
C ILE A 695 -14.50 12.57 -12.13
N THR A 696 -15.57 11.82 -12.27
CA THR A 696 -15.59 10.56 -13.02
C THR A 696 -16.41 10.73 -14.28
N PHE A 697 -16.15 9.94 -15.30
CA PHE A 697 -16.86 10.05 -16.57
C PHE A 697 -16.98 8.70 -17.27
N SER A 698 -18.05 8.53 -18.04
CA SER A 698 -18.29 7.34 -18.85
C SER A 698 -18.97 7.70 -20.16
N GLY A 699 -18.78 6.82 -21.15
CA GLY A 699 -19.60 6.84 -22.36
C GLY A 699 -21.04 6.45 -22.06
N ASN A 700 -21.91 6.70 -23.03
CA ASN A 700 -23.30 6.25 -22.97
C ASN A 700 -23.39 4.73 -22.83
N THR A 701 -24.41 4.25 -22.13
CA THR A 701 -24.64 2.82 -21.84
C THR A 701 -25.13 2.01 -23.05
N GLY A 702 -25.35 2.65 -24.20
CA GLY A 702 -25.83 2.05 -25.43
C GLY A 702 -24.73 1.47 -26.35
N PRO A 703 -25.10 0.97 -27.55
CA PRO A 703 -24.13 0.55 -28.55
C PRO A 703 -23.20 1.70 -28.96
N PRO A 704 -21.96 1.41 -29.40
CA PRO A 704 -21.02 2.44 -29.82
C PRO A 704 -21.62 3.29 -30.94
N LEU A 705 -21.35 4.60 -30.90
CA LEU A 705 -21.71 5.50 -31.99
C LEU A 705 -21.02 5.00 -33.27
N GLN A 706 -21.80 4.73 -34.32
CA GLN A 706 -21.25 4.29 -35.61
C GLN A 706 -21.21 5.49 -36.55
N LEU A 707 -20.00 5.86 -37.00
CA LEU A 707 -19.77 6.89 -38.00
C LEU A 707 -19.07 6.29 -39.22
N CYS A 708 -19.24 6.90 -40.38
CA CYS A 708 -18.45 6.58 -41.56
C CYS A 708 -17.26 7.56 -41.68
N ASP A 709 -16.26 7.18 -42.45
CA ASP A 709 -15.10 8.03 -42.73
C ASP A 709 -15.54 9.38 -43.31
N GLY A 710 -15.08 10.48 -42.73
CA GLY A 710 -15.43 11.85 -43.14
C GLY A 710 -16.68 12.47 -42.49
N ASP A 711 -17.50 11.71 -41.75
CA ASP A 711 -18.74 12.24 -41.15
C ASP A 711 -18.47 12.95 -39.81
N PRO A 712 -18.94 14.20 -39.62
CA PRO A 712 -18.94 14.84 -38.30
C PRO A 712 -20.02 14.22 -37.40
N GLY A 713 -19.77 14.18 -36.09
CA GLY A 713 -20.72 13.61 -35.12
C GLY A 713 -20.74 14.37 -33.80
N ASN A 714 -21.67 14.02 -32.92
CA ASN A 714 -21.72 14.53 -31.55
C ASN A 714 -21.58 13.36 -30.57
N LEU A 715 -20.60 13.44 -29.66
CA LEU A 715 -20.41 12.46 -28.61
C LEU A 715 -20.93 13.00 -27.29
N SER A 716 -22.00 12.42 -26.76
CA SER A 716 -22.45 12.67 -25.39
C SER A 716 -21.67 11.79 -24.41
N VAL A 717 -21.12 12.42 -23.37
CA VAL A 717 -20.40 11.78 -22.27
C VAL A 717 -21.07 12.17 -20.96
N THR A 718 -21.32 11.18 -20.12
CA THR A 718 -21.82 11.41 -18.76
C THR A 718 -20.64 11.70 -17.84
N VAL A 719 -20.66 12.84 -17.15
CA VAL A 719 -19.63 13.27 -16.21
C VAL A 719 -20.27 13.41 -14.83
N TRP A 720 -19.75 12.70 -13.83
CA TRP A 720 -20.16 12.83 -12.45
C TRP A 720 -19.24 13.78 -11.69
N SER A 721 -19.82 14.82 -11.13
CA SER A 721 -19.17 15.80 -10.29
C SER A 721 -19.36 15.45 -8.81
N GLY A 722 -18.25 15.29 -8.08
CA GLY A 722 -18.18 15.13 -6.63
C GLY A 722 -18.09 16.45 -5.86
N PHE A 723 -18.16 17.59 -6.55
CA PHE A 723 -18.19 18.91 -5.94
C PHE A 723 -19.53 19.15 -5.22
N PRO A 724 -19.54 19.81 -4.05
CA PRO A 724 -20.77 20.11 -3.31
C PRO A 724 -21.66 21.15 -4.00
N ASP A 725 -21.08 22.16 -4.67
CA ASP A 725 -21.81 23.20 -5.40
C ASP A 725 -21.43 23.24 -6.89
N ASP A 726 -22.21 23.95 -7.70
CA ASP A 726 -21.95 24.14 -9.13
C ASP A 726 -20.56 24.75 -9.37
N ILE A 727 -19.82 24.20 -10.33
CA ILE A 727 -18.47 24.69 -10.67
C ILE A 727 -18.37 25.05 -12.15
N THR A 728 -17.90 26.27 -12.43
CA THR A 728 -17.70 26.78 -13.77
C THR A 728 -16.29 26.43 -14.27
N LEU A 729 -16.21 25.71 -15.38
CA LEU A 729 -14.96 25.35 -16.04
C LEU A 729 -14.69 26.29 -17.22
N ASP A 730 -13.48 26.86 -17.29
CA ASP A 730 -13.04 27.72 -18.41
C ASP A 730 -12.87 26.91 -19.69
N SER A 731 -12.37 25.69 -19.56
CA SER A 731 -12.27 24.74 -20.66
C SER A 731 -12.39 23.31 -20.16
N LEU A 732 -13.04 22.48 -20.97
CA LEU A 732 -13.12 21.04 -20.77
C LEU A 732 -12.76 20.36 -22.09
N SER A 733 -11.81 19.44 -22.02
CA SER A 733 -11.41 18.62 -23.14
C SER A 733 -11.35 17.14 -22.79
N LEU A 734 -11.67 16.30 -23.77
CA LEU A 734 -11.73 14.86 -23.64
C LEU A 734 -10.86 14.24 -24.72
N THR A 735 -9.92 13.38 -24.33
CA THR A 735 -9.10 12.66 -25.30
C THR A 735 -9.77 11.36 -25.74
N LEU A 736 -9.83 11.14 -27.05
CA LEU A 736 -10.19 9.85 -27.64
C LEU A 736 -8.92 9.08 -28.00
N VAL A 737 -8.86 7.82 -27.61
CA VAL A 737 -7.73 6.92 -27.89
C VAL A 737 -8.19 5.80 -28.80
N ALA A 738 -7.51 5.61 -29.93
CA ALA A 738 -7.78 4.51 -30.85
C ALA A 738 -7.29 3.18 -30.26
N THR A 739 -8.08 2.12 -30.33
CA THR A 739 -7.70 0.80 -29.78
C THR A 739 -6.58 0.11 -30.55
N ASN A 740 -6.33 0.52 -31.80
CA ASN A 740 -5.47 -0.21 -32.73
C ASN A 740 -4.09 0.43 -32.91
N ASN A 741 -3.90 1.70 -32.53
CA ASN A 741 -2.64 2.44 -32.65
C ASN A 741 -2.36 3.17 -31.34
N THR A 742 -1.39 2.70 -30.55
CA THR A 742 -0.96 3.34 -29.31
C THR A 742 -0.06 4.57 -29.52
N ASP A 743 0.44 4.78 -30.75
CA ASP A 743 1.48 5.78 -31.06
C ASP A 743 0.97 7.10 -31.68
N GLU A 744 -0.28 7.17 -32.15
CA GLU A 744 -0.89 8.46 -32.53
C GLU A 744 -1.54 9.07 -31.27
N GLY A 745 -0.90 10.09 -30.69
CA GLY A 745 -1.38 10.79 -29.50
C GLY A 745 -2.87 11.17 -29.60
N GLY A 746 -3.65 10.81 -28.58
CA GLY A 746 -5.11 10.95 -28.60
C GLY A 746 -5.58 12.36 -28.96
N GLN A 747 -6.53 12.45 -29.89
CA GLN A 747 -7.10 13.73 -30.31
C GLN A 747 -7.99 14.29 -29.20
N ALA A 748 -7.70 15.51 -28.73
CA ALA A 748 -8.47 16.17 -27.69
C ALA A 748 -9.70 16.88 -28.29
N LEU A 749 -10.89 16.39 -27.96
CA LEU A 749 -12.16 17.06 -28.23
C LEU A 749 -12.35 18.19 -27.22
N LYS A 750 -12.69 19.40 -27.67
CA LYS A 750 -12.93 20.55 -26.78
C LYS A 750 -14.42 20.86 -26.71
N SER A 751 -14.91 21.24 -25.52
CA SER A 751 -16.22 21.87 -25.40
C SER A 751 -16.21 23.26 -26.05
N SER A 752 -17.29 23.62 -26.73
CA SER A 752 -17.41 24.89 -27.47
C SER A 752 -17.65 26.12 -26.58
N ALA A 753 -17.99 25.93 -25.30
CA ALA A 753 -18.23 26.99 -24.33
C ALA A 753 -17.77 26.60 -22.91
N ALA A 754 -17.72 27.59 -22.01
CA ALA A 754 -17.55 27.37 -20.57
C ALA A 754 -18.65 26.43 -20.07
N THR A 755 -18.26 25.38 -19.34
CA THR A 755 -19.19 24.33 -18.88
C THR A 755 -19.43 24.46 -17.40
N VAL A 756 -20.70 24.46 -16.99
CA VAL A 756 -21.09 24.42 -15.58
C VAL A 756 -21.35 22.97 -15.21
N LEU A 757 -20.60 22.44 -14.25
CA LEU A 757 -20.84 21.11 -13.70
C LEU A 757 -21.71 21.25 -12.45
N ASN A 758 -22.93 20.73 -12.50
CA ASN A 758 -23.80 20.60 -11.34
C ASN A 758 -23.34 19.42 -10.47
N PRO A 759 -23.59 19.40 -9.16
CA PRO A 759 -23.32 18.24 -8.31
C PRO A 759 -24.00 16.98 -8.85
N GLY A 760 -23.27 15.85 -8.86
CA GLY A 760 -23.79 14.59 -9.37
C GLY A 760 -23.69 14.46 -10.89
N ARG A 761 -24.73 13.95 -11.54
CA ARG A 761 -24.68 13.52 -12.95
C ARG A 761 -24.87 14.71 -13.91
N ASN A 762 -23.92 14.91 -14.82
CA ASN A 762 -23.97 15.89 -15.91
C ASN A 762 -23.85 15.18 -17.25
N THR A 763 -24.49 15.71 -18.29
CA THR A 763 -24.34 15.20 -19.67
C THR A 763 -23.71 16.30 -20.52
N ILE A 764 -22.55 16.01 -21.10
CA ILE A 764 -21.78 16.98 -21.90
C ILE A 764 -21.63 16.44 -23.31
N THR A 765 -21.95 17.27 -24.30
CA THR A 765 -21.84 16.92 -25.73
C THR A 765 -20.57 17.54 -26.31
N PHE A 766 -19.70 16.69 -26.86
CA PHE A 766 -18.50 17.09 -27.59
C PHE A 766 -18.72 16.94 -29.09
N ALA A 767 -18.36 17.95 -29.87
CA ALA A 767 -18.35 17.86 -31.33
C ALA A 767 -17.16 16.98 -31.76
N LEU A 768 -17.44 15.95 -32.56
CA LEU A 768 -16.45 15.05 -33.15
C LEU A 768 -16.04 15.60 -34.53
N PRO A 769 -14.78 16.02 -34.71
CA PRO A 769 -14.26 16.28 -36.06
C PRO A 769 -14.12 14.95 -36.83
N PRO A 770 -14.00 14.98 -38.17
CA PRO A 770 -13.85 13.78 -38.99
C PRO A 770 -12.76 12.84 -38.42
N GLN A 771 -13.15 11.62 -38.07
CA GLN A 771 -12.27 10.63 -37.44
C GLN A 771 -11.81 9.59 -38.46
N LYS A 772 -10.59 9.06 -38.29
CA LYS A 772 -10.08 7.96 -39.11
C LYS A 772 -10.84 6.66 -38.82
N PRO A 773 -10.90 5.71 -39.76
CA PRO A 773 -11.50 4.39 -39.52
C PRO A 773 -10.82 3.64 -38.35
N GLY A 774 -11.60 3.21 -37.35
CA GLY A 774 -11.08 2.61 -36.13
C GLY A 774 -12.11 2.48 -35.01
N SER A 775 -11.73 1.80 -33.92
CA SER A 775 -12.52 1.78 -32.68
C SER A 775 -11.84 2.69 -31.66
N TYR A 776 -12.62 3.53 -30.98
CA TYR A 776 -12.12 4.55 -30.05
C TYR A 776 -12.71 4.36 -28.65
N VAL A 777 -11.87 4.59 -27.65
CA VAL A 777 -12.21 4.56 -26.22
C VAL A 777 -11.92 5.93 -25.61
N LEU A 778 -12.64 6.28 -24.55
CA LEU A 778 -12.37 7.49 -23.80
C LEU A 778 -11.04 7.36 -23.01
N GLY A 779 -10.12 8.28 -23.23
CA GLY A 779 -8.83 8.34 -22.54
C GLY A 779 -8.90 9.12 -21.23
N VAL A 780 -8.69 10.43 -21.32
CA VAL A 780 -8.53 11.35 -20.19
C VAL A 780 -9.40 12.57 -20.42
N VAL A 781 -10.12 12.98 -19.38
CA VAL A 781 -10.77 14.28 -19.33
C VAL A 781 -9.79 15.26 -18.69
N THR A 782 -9.49 16.34 -19.38
CA THR A 782 -8.69 17.45 -18.87
C THR A 782 -9.54 18.71 -18.84
N GLY A 783 -9.34 19.56 -17.85
CA GLY A 783 -10.02 20.85 -17.82
C GLY A 783 -9.23 21.90 -17.07
N GLN A 784 -9.72 23.13 -17.15
CA GLN A 784 -9.09 24.30 -16.56
C GLN A 784 -10.11 25.14 -15.81
N ILE A 785 -9.74 25.56 -14.61
CA ILE A 785 -10.44 26.56 -13.78
C ILE A 785 -9.38 27.59 -13.40
N GLY A 786 -9.41 28.79 -13.96
CA GLY A 786 -8.35 29.80 -13.81
C GLY A 786 -6.95 29.22 -14.08
N ARG A 787 -6.12 29.16 -13.05
CA ARG A 787 -4.75 28.60 -13.04
C ARG A 787 -4.69 27.14 -12.59
N LEU A 788 -5.80 26.51 -12.20
CA LEU A 788 -5.86 25.08 -11.90
C LEU A 788 -6.09 24.30 -13.20
N ARG A 789 -5.18 23.37 -13.52
CA ARG A 789 -5.39 22.37 -14.58
C ARG A 789 -5.66 21.03 -13.93
N PHE A 790 -6.74 20.37 -14.29
CA PHE A 790 -7.05 19.06 -13.75
C PHE A 790 -7.05 17.99 -14.84
N ARG A 791 -6.72 16.76 -14.44
CA ARG A 791 -6.84 15.55 -15.24
C ARG A 791 -7.68 14.53 -14.49
N SER A 792 -8.55 13.84 -15.20
CA SER A 792 -9.33 12.71 -14.70
C SER A 792 -9.18 11.56 -15.68
N HIS A 793 -8.86 10.38 -15.17
CA HIS A 793 -8.71 9.16 -15.95
C HIS A 793 -10.04 8.40 -16.02
N SER A 794 -10.33 7.77 -17.16
CA SER A 794 -11.59 7.06 -17.35
C SER A 794 -11.68 5.82 -16.44
N PHE A 795 -12.79 5.71 -15.71
CA PHE A 795 -13.12 4.53 -14.90
C PHE A 795 -14.33 3.85 -15.55
N SER A 796 -14.13 2.71 -16.22
CA SER A 796 -15.24 1.94 -16.81
C SER A 796 -15.90 1.05 -15.74
N LYS A 797 -17.03 1.47 -15.17
CA LYS A 797 -17.94 0.61 -14.38
C LYS A 797 -19.40 0.88 -14.75
N GLY A 798 -20.00 0.00 -15.55
CA GLY A 798 -21.43 0.04 -15.87
C GLY A 798 -22.21 -0.84 -14.90
N GLY A 799 -22.99 -0.22 -14.02
CA GLY A 799 -24.08 -0.84 -13.25
C GLY A 799 -25.47 -0.48 -13.83
N PRO A 800 -26.55 -1.15 -13.40
CA PRO A 800 -27.91 -0.87 -13.86
C PRO A 800 -28.39 0.53 -13.40
N ALA A 801 -29.41 1.07 -14.09
CA ALA A 801 -29.83 2.46 -13.96
C ALA A 801 -30.38 2.88 -12.59
N ASP A 802 -30.68 1.94 -11.68
CA ASP A 802 -31.51 2.19 -10.49
C ASP A 802 -30.87 1.83 -9.14
N SER A 803 -29.53 1.71 -9.03
CA SER A 803 -28.87 1.47 -7.74
C SER A 803 -27.81 2.52 -7.42
N ASP A 804 -28.01 3.25 -6.32
CA ASP A 804 -27.03 4.15 -5.68
C ASP A 804 -25.84 3.40 -5.01
N ASP A 805 -25.78 2.07 -5.16
CA ASP A 805 -24.75 1.25 -4.54
C ASP A 805 -23.44 1.21 -5.36
N PHE A 806 -22.38 1.59 -4.66
CA PHE A 806 -21.00 1.61 -5.13
C PHE A 806 -20.46 0.18 -5.41
N MET A 807 -19.99 -0.03 -6.65
CA MET A 807 -18.72 -0.70 -7.00
C MET A 807 -18.66 -2.23 -7.20
N SER A 808 -18.20 -2.65 -8.39
CA SER A 808 -17.42 -3.89 -8.62
C SER A 808 -16.31 -3.66 -9.64
N TYR A 809 -15.14 -4.28 -9.46
CA TYR A 809 -13.97 -4.17 -10.34
C TYR A 809 -13.99 -5.26 -11.43
N GLU A 810 -13.33 -5.01 -12.57
CA GLU A 810 -13.10 -5.94 -13.70
C GLU A 810 -14.19 -6.04 -14.79
N LYS A 811 -14.20 -5.09 -15.74
CA LYS A 811 -14.73 -5.34 -17.11
C LYS A 811 -13.86 -4.62 -18.17
N PRO A 812 -13.72 -5.19 -19.39
CA PRO A 812 -12.93 -4.60 -20.46
C PRO A 812 -13.53 -3.28 -20.95
N THR A 813 -12.65 -2.34 -21.31
CA THR A 813 -12.99 -1.03 -21.89
C THR A 813 -13.76 -1.23 -23.19
N ARG A 814 -15.06 -0.88 -23.18
CA ARG A 814 -15.91 -0.97 -24.36
C ARG A 814 -15.60 0.19 -25.32
N PRO A 815 -15.48 -0.04 -26.64
CA PRO A 815 -15.38 1.04 -27.60
C PRO A 815 -16.67 1.86 -27.57
N ILE A 816 -16.54 3.18 -27.58
CA ILE A 816 -17.66 4.12 -27.49
C ILE A 816 -17.96 4.74 -28.87
N LEU A 817 -16.95 4.78 -29.75
CA LEU A 817 -17.07 5.22 -31.13
C LEU A 817 -16.44 4.17 -32.05
N LYS A 818 -17.14 3.82 -33.13
CA LYS A 818 -16.67 2.93 -34.19
C LYS A 818 -16.82 3.62 -35.54
N VAL A 819 -15.69 3.90 -36.18
CA VAL A 819 -15.65 4.51 -37.50
C VAL A 819 -15.42 3.42 -38.55
N SER A 820 -16.37 3.22 -39.45
CA SER A 820 -16.25 2.21 -40.50
C SER A 820 -15.33 2.66 -41.62
N LYS A 821 -14.62 1.69 -42.24
CA LYS A 821 -13.86 1.92 -43.47
C LYS A 821 -14.79 2.36 -44.62
N PRO A 822 -14.25 3.07 -45.64
CA PRO A 822 -15.00 3.39 -46.85
C PRO A 822 -15.62 2.12 -47.46
N ARG A 823 -16.94 2.13 -47.68
CA ARG A 823 -17.71 1.03 -48.28
C ARG A 823 -18.77 1.62 -49.21
N ALA A 824 -19.29 0.83 -50.16
CA ALA A 824 -20.43 1.26 -50.97
C ALA A 824 -21.64 1.49 -50.07
N LEU A 825 -22.15 2.73 -50.04
CA LEU A 825 -23.27 3.16 -49.20
C LEU A 825 -24.63 3.04 -49.93
N VAL A 826 -24.60 2.91 -51.27
CA VAL A 826 -25.77 2.80 -52.15
C VAL A 826 -25.45 1.87 -53.32
N ASP A 827 -26.44 1.12 -53.79
CA ASP A 827 -26.42 0.38 -55.05
C ASP A 827 -27.51 0.92 -56.00
N LEU A 828 -27.13 1.23 -57.24
CA LEU A 828 -28.02 1.72 -58.31
C LEU A 828 -28.09 0.68 -59.44
N ALA A 829 -29.21 0.01 -59.64
CA ALA A 829 -29.34 -1.02 -60.68
C ALA A 829 -30.41 -0.67 -61.72
N ALA A 830 -30.28 -1.17 -62.95
CA ALA A 830 -31.30 -1.00 -63.98
C ALA A 830 -32.33 -2.13 -63.89
N ALA A 831 -33.61 -1.80 -63.96
CA ALA A 831 -34.72 -2.74 -64.06
C ALA A 831 -35.26 -2.77 -65.50
N VAL A 832 -34.47 -3.27 -66.45
CA VAL A 832 -34.88 -3.40 -67.87
C VAL A 832 -34.77 -4.86 -68.30
N SER A 833 -35.88 -5.47 -68.72
CA SER A 833 -35.97 -6.90 -69.06
C SER A 833 -36.01 -7.19 -70.57
N SER A 834 -36.00 -6.17 -71.45
CA SER A 834 -36.01 -6.35 -72.91
C SER A 834 -35.45 -5.14 -73.68
N ALA A 835 -35.13 -5.34 -74.97
CA ALA A 835 -34.79 -4.25 -75.88
C ALA A 835 -35.99 -3.30 -76.07
N LEU A 836 -35.74 -2.00 -75.92
CA LEU A 836 -36.69 -0.89 -76.06
C LEU A 836 -36.84 -0.49 -77.54
N LEU A 837 -37.89 0.24 -77.90
CA LEU A 837 -38.15 0.67 -79.29
C LEU A 837 -37.54 2.05 -79.57
N ILE A 838 -36.91 2.19 -80.73
CA ILE A 838 -36.42 3.49 -81.21
C ILE A 838 -37.62 4.35 -81.63
N ASN A 839 -37.54 5.66 -81.38
CA ASN A 839 -38.53 6.70 -81.67
C ASN A 839 -39.86 6.61 -80.91
N GLU A 840 -39.99 5.70 -79.93
CA GLU A 840 -41.14 5.59 -79.04
C GLU A 840 -40.77 5.93 -77.58
N ALA A 841 -41.72 6.48 -76.84
CA ALA A 841 -41.55 6.83 -75.44
C ALA A 841 -41.77 5.60 -74.54
N GLN A 842 -40.78 5.24 -73.73
CA GLN A 842 -40.82 4.04 -72.89
C GLN A 842 -40.17 4.27 -71.53
N TRP A 843 -40.63 3.55 -70.51
CA TRP A 843 -40.14 3.69 -69.13
C TRP A 843 -38.91 2.83 -68.86
N ILE A 844 -37.88 3.44 -68.27
CA ILE A 844 -36.73 2.75 -67.69
C ILE A 844 -36.83 2.80 -66.17
N GLY A 845 -36.79 1.65 -65.52
CA GLY A 845 -36.72 1.56 -64.06
C GLY A 845 -35.27 1.62 -63.57
N ILE A 846 -35.00 2.47 -62.57
CA ILE A 846 -33.73 2.56 -61.84
C ILE A 846 -34.00 2.17 -60.39
N ILE A 847 -33.47 1.02 -59.98
CA ILE A 847 -33.55 0.54 -58.60
C ILE A 847 -32.47 1.24 -57.77
N VAL A 848 -32.87 1.89 -56.69
CA VAL A 848 -31.99 2.51 -55.70
C VAL A 848 -32.09 1.71 -54.40
N ARG A 849 -30.97 1.12 -53.95
CA ARG A 849 -30.88 0.37 -52.70
C ARG A 849 -29.94 1.07 -51.71
N PRO A 850 -30.44 1.65 -50.59
CA PRO A 850 -29.59 2.15 -49.52
C PRO A 850 -28.96 0.98 -48.73
N ILE A 851 -27.64 1.02 -48.49
CA ILE A 851 -26.88 -0.02 -47.77
C ILE A 851 -26.46 0.49 -46.40
N ALA A 852 -27.31 0.25 -45.39
CA ALA A 852 -27.05 0.63 -44.00
C ALA A 852 -26.62 2.10 -43.81
N TYR A 853 -27.14 3.00 -44.67
CA TYR A 853 -26.93 4.45 -44.65
C TYR A 853 -28.20 5.14 -45.19
N SER A 854 -28.58 6.26 -44.59
CA SER A 854 -29.81 6.99 -44.96
C SER A 854 -29.58 7.94 -46.14
N LEU A 855 -30.47 7.91 -47.12
CA LEU A 855 -30.48 8.80 -48.30
C LEU A 855 -31.41 10.01 -48.13
N LYS A 856 -31.65 10.43 -46.90
CA LYS A 856 -32.50 11.58 -46.62
C LYS A 856 -31.90 12.84 -47.27
N GLY A 857 -32.70 13.52 -48.09
CA GLY A 857 -32.27 14.71 -48.83
C GLY A 857 -31.28 14.43 -49.97
N ALA A 858 -31.16 13.17 -50.42
CA ALA A 858 -30.30 12.82 -51.55
C ALA A 858 -30.79 13.45 -52.86
N ILE A 859 -29.84 13.83 -53.71
CA ILE A 859 -30.07 14.46 -55.01
C ILE A 859 -29.49 13.55 -56.10
N LEU A 860 -30.34 13.05 -56.97
CA LEU A 860 -29.95 12.28 -58.15
C LEU A 860 -29.91 13.17 -59.37
N HIS A 861 -28.76 13.20 -60.03
CA HIS A 861 -28.54 13.81 -61.32
C HIS A 861 -28.63 12.74 -62.40
N ILE A 862 -29.47 12.96 -63.40
CA ILE A 862 -29.63 12.07 -64.55
C ILE A 862 -29.15 12.80 -65.80
N ASP A 863 -28.15 12.25 -66.46
CA ASP A 863 -27.63 12.76 -67.73
C ASP A 863 -27.75 11.69 -68.82
N THR A 864 -28.51 12.00 -69.87
CA THR A 864 -28.76 11.09 -70.99
C THR A 864 -27.71 11.29 -72.08
N GLY A 865 -27.07 10.20 -72.51
CA GLY A 865 -26.11 10.24 -73.62
C GLY A 865 -26.74 10.62 -74.97
N PRO A 866 -25.91 10.84 -76.01
CA PRO A 866 -26.37 11.29 -77.32
C PRO A 866 -27.42 10.35 -77.93
N GLY A 867 -28.50 10.94 -78.45
CA GLY A 867 -29.59 10.20 -79.10
C GLY A 867 -30.62 9.56 -78.15
N LEU A 868 -30.59 9.91 -76.86
CA LEU A 868 -31.64 9.58 -75.88
C LEU A 868 -32.16 10.88 -75.26
N LYS A 869 -33.49 11.06 -75.23
CA LYS A 869 -34.14 12.24 -74.62
C LYS A 869 -35.13 11.78 -73.55
N ILE A 870 -35.16 12.46 -72.40
CA ILE A 870 -36.21 12.27 -71.39
C ILE A 870 -37.47 13.00 -71.88
N GLU A 871 -38.64 12.35 -71.81
CA GLU A 871 -39.90 13.00 -72.18
C GLU A 871 -40.49 13.74 -70.97
N ASP A 872 -40.27 15.05 -70.92
CA ASP A 872 -40.72 15.93 -69.83
C ASP A 872 -42.25 16.04 -69.68
N SER A 873 -43.02 15.54 -70.66
CA SER A 873 -44.49 15.52 -70.65
C SER A 873 -45.09 14.50 -69.68
N TYR A 874 -44.31 13.53 -69.21
CA TYR A 874 -44.72 12.53 -68.22
C TYR A 874 -43.88 12.70 -66.95
N GLY A 875 -44.53 12.79 -65.78
CA GLY A 875 -43.82 12.90 -64.50
C GLY A 875 -43.05 11.62 -64.15
N ILE A 876 -41.95 11.72 -63.41
CA ILE A 876 -41.13 10.55 -63.03
C ILE A 876 -41.79 9.87 -61.84
N GLU A 877 -42.05 8.56 -61.91
CA GLU A 877 -42.71 7.84 -60.80
C GLU A 877 -41.67 7.18 -59.90
N MET A 878 -41.80 7.36 -58.59
CA MET A 878 -40.98 6.70 -57.57
C MET A 878 -41.86 5.77 -56.74
N GLU A 879 -41.49 4.49 -56.69
CA GLU A 879 -42.23 3.45 -55.97
C GLU A 879 -41.31 2.63 -55.07
N ARG A 880 -41.89 1.99 -54.06
CA ARG A 880 -41.17 1.06 -53.20
C ARG A 880 -40.86 -0.24 -53.94
N TYR A 881 -39.57 -0.62 -54.01
CA TYR A 881 -39.13 -1.85 -54.65
C TYR A 881 -39.00 -2.99 -53.63
N MET A 882 -39.75 -4.08 -53.86
CA MET A 882 -39.65 -5.31 -53.07
C MET A 882 -38.89 -6.35 -53.91
N ASP A 883 -37.66 -6.67 -53.51
CA ASP A 883 -36.86 -7.70 -54.17
C ASP A 883 -37.43 -9.09 -53.82
N ALA A 884 -37.71 -9.93 -54.84
CA ALA A 884 -38.27 -11.27 -54.63
C ALA A 884 -37.20 -12.33 -54.29
N ASP A 885 -35.91 -12.01 -54.39
CA ASP A 885 -34.78 -12.90 -54.13
C ASP A 885 -33.73 -12.23 -53.23
N CYS A 886 -33.97 -12.19 -51.92
CA CYS A 886 -32.91 -12.04 -50.92
C CYS A 886 -33.36 -12.56 -49.56
N ASP A 887 -33.62 -13.86 -49.49
CA ASP A 887 -33.81 -14.58 -48.23
C ASP A 887 -32.75 -15.68 -48.13
N THR A 888 -31.53 -15.29 -47.73
CA THR A 888 -30.59 -16.15 -47.01
C THR A 888 -29.48 -15.32 -46.39
N GLY A 889 -29.66 -14.96 -45.12
CA GLY A 889 -28.54 -14.73 -44.20
C GLY A 889 -28.37 -13.31 -43.64
N ALA A 890 -29.29 -12.86 -42.78
CA ALA A 890 -28.92 -12.01 -41.65
C ALA A 890 -29.96 -12.12 -40.51
N SER A 891 -29.43 -12.42 -39.33
CA SER A 891 -30.08 -12.68 -38.06
C SER A 891 -31.14 -11.68 -37.61
N LYS A 892 -32.22 -12.23 -37.04
CA LYS A 892 -33.20 -11.58 -36.16
C LYS A 892 -32.50 -10.65 -35.14
N ALA A 893 -32.85 -9.37 -35.18
CA ALA A 893 -32.74 -8.47 -34.04
C ALA A 893 -34.09 -7.75 -33.91
N GLU A 894 -34.81 -8.10 -32.85
CA GLU A 894 -36.06 -7.49 -32.44
C GLU A 894 -35.85 -6.00 -32.14
N VAL A 895 -36.61 -5.15 -32.82
CA VAL A 895 -36.82 -3.75 -32.42
C VAL A 895 -38.31 -3.60 -32.18
N PHE A 896 -38.66 -3.34 -30.92
CA PHE A 896 -39.97 -2.87 -30.50
C PHE A 896 -40.26 -1.54 -31.20
N VAL A 897 -41.39 -1.46 -31.90
CA VAL A 897 -41.98 -0.19 -32.35
C VAL A 897 -43.44 -0.17 -31.89
N GLU A 898 -43.79 0.94 -31.28
CA GLU A 898 -45.11 1.27 -30.75
C GLU A 898 -46.23 1.10 -31.78
N ASP A 899 -47.35 0.56 -31.31
CA ASP A 899 -48.61 0.46 -32.04
C ASP A 899 -49.11 1.85 -32.48
N SER A 900 -49.24 2.04 -33.78
CA SER A 900 -50.26 2.93 -34.35
C SER A 900 -50.73 2.41 -35.71
N PRO A 901 -52.05 2.32 -35.97
CA PRO A 901 -52.56 1.70 -37.18
C PRO A 901 -52.67 2.75 -38.29
N VAL A 902 -51.81 2.67 -39.31
CA VAL A 902 -51.97 3.48 -40.52
C VAL A 902 -51.91 2.58 -41.76
N SER A 903 -53.01 2.65 -42.51
CA SER A 903 -53.32 2.00 -43.76
C SER A 903 -52.16 1.85 -44.74
N SER A 904 -52.10 0.68 -45.38
CA SER A 904 -51.37 0.39 -46.62
C SER A 904 -51.80 1.31 -47.77
N LYS A 905 -51.27 2.53 -47.84
CA LYS A 905 -51.17 3.25 -49.11
C LYS A 905 -49.92 2.72 -49.82
N ARG A 906 -50.04 2.35 -51.10
CA ARG A 906 -48.85 2.15 -51.94
C ARG A 906 -48.14 3.50 -51.98
N ASP A 907 -46.93 3.57 -51.45
CA ASP A 907 -46.07 4.75 -51.52
C ASP A 907 -45.57 4.86 -52.98
N SER A 908 -46.41 5.42 -53.85
CA SER A 908 -46.11 5.78 -55.23
C SER A 908 -46.24 7.30 -55.33
N GLU A 909 -45.15 7.98 -55.67
CA GLU A 909 -45.09 9.44 -55.76
C GLU A 909 -44.55 9.88 -57.12
N VAL A 910 -45.15 10.94 -57.68
CA VAL A 910 -44.69 11.54 -58.94
C VAL A 910 -43.71 12.66 -58.62
N LEU A 911 -42.47 12.52 -59.05
CA LEU A 911 -41.38 13.48 -58.91
C LEU A 911 -41.25 14.33 -60.18
N ASN A 912 -40.95 15.61 -59.98
CA ASN A 912 -40.66 16.53 -61.08
C ASN A 912 -39.15 16.57 -61.36
N LEU A 913 -38.78 16.50 -62.64
CA LEU A 913 -37.41 16.70 -63.08
C LEU A 913 -37.15 18.20 -63.26
N CYS A 914 -36.26 18.79 -62.48
CA CYS A 914 -35.85 20.20 -62.61
C CYS A 914 -34.37 20.25 -63.00
N ASP A 915 -34.04 20.70 -64.20
CA ASP A 915 -32.67 20.79 -64.73
C ASP A 915 -31.84 19.50 -64.55
N GLY A 916 -32.44 18.34 -64.82
CA GLY A 916 -31.77 17.04 -64.70
C GLY A 916 -31.57 16.54 -63.27
N LYS A 917 -32.16 17.21 -62.27
CA LYS A 917 -32.06 16.85 -60.84
C LYS A 917 -33.37 16.33 -60.29
N ILE A 918 -33.27 15.31 -59.45
CA ILE A 918 -34.38 14.69 -58.72
C ILE A 918 -34.01 14.65 -57.24
N VAL A 919 -34.84 15.27 -56.41
CA VAL A 919 -34.70 15.19 -54.96
C VAL A 919 -35.50 13.97 -54.48
N PHE A 920 -34.87 13.10 -53.71
CA PHE A 920 -35.54 11.91 -53.18
C PHE A 920 -36.53 12.28 -52.08
N SER A 921 -37.66 11.58 -52.08
CA SER A 921 -38.69 11.72 -51.04
C SER A 921 -38.20 11.20 -49.69
N ASP A 922 -38.66 11.83 -48.60
CA ASP A 922 -38.27 11.46 -47.24
C ASP A 922 -38.56 9.98 -46.90
N TRP A 923 -39.65 9.42 -47.45
CA TRP A 923 -40.02 8.02 -47.22
C TRP A 923 -39.04 7.03 -47.87
N ALA A 924 -38.38 7.41 -48.98
CA ALA A 924 -37.42 6.57 -49.69
C ALA A 924 -36.02 6.58 -49.05
N SER A 925 -35.81 7.34 -47.97
CA SER A 925 -34.49 7.52 -47.35
C SER A 925 -33.83 6.22 -46.89
N ASN A 926 -34.60 5.24 -46.42
CA ASN A 926 -34.09 4.01 -45.82
C ASN A 926 -34.64 2.73 -46.48
N VAL A 927 -35.27 2.86 -47.65
CA VAL A 927 -36.01 1.77 -48.29
C VAL A 927 -35.54 1.64 -49.74
N SER A 928 -35.47 0.40 -50.24
CA SER A 928 -35.21 0.18 -51.66
C SER A 928 -36.38 0.72 -52.49
N SER A 929 -36.06 1.53 -53.48
CA SER A 929 -37.04 2.21 -54.33
C SER A 929 -36.71 1.97 -55.79
N ILE A 930 -37.72 2.04 -56.65
CA ILE A 930 -37.57 2.04 -58.11
C ILE A 930 -38.07 3.36 -58.65
N LEU A 931 -37.24 3.99 -59.48
CA LEU A 931 -37.52 5.24 -60.16
C LEU A 931 -37.80 4.94 -61.63
N TRP A 932 -39.01 5.22 -62.09
CA TRP A 932 -39.42 5.05 -63.48
C TRP A 932 -39.24 6.34 -64.25
N VAL A 933 -38.30 6.33 -65.20
CA VAL A 933 -37.96 7.51 -66.02
C VAL A 933 -38.45 7.27 -67.46
N PRO A 934 -39.29 8.16 -68.03
CA PRO A 934 -39.76 8.04 -69.40
C PRO A 934 -38.69 8.55 -70.37
N VAL A 935 -38.19 7.68 -71.25
CA VAL A 935 -37.14 8.01 -72.21
C VAL A 935 -37.56 7.65 -73.63
N ARG A 936 -37.02 8.40 -74.59
CA ARG A 936 -37.22 8.18 -76.02
C ARG A 936 -35.88 8.23 -76.74
N ALA A 937 -35.52 7.13 -77.39
CA ALA A 937 -34.35 7.10 -78.27
C ALA A 937 -34.70 7.74 -79.61
N LEU A 938 -33.90 8.68 -80.09
CA LEU A 938 -34.12 9.37 -81.36
C LEU A 938 -33.22 8.78 -82.45
N SER A 939 -33.80 8.46 -83.60
CA SER A 939 -33.10 8.07 -84.83
C SER A 939 -33.81 8.62 -86.06
N GLU A 940 -33.08 9.31 -86.93
CA GLU A 940 -33.60 9.85 -88.19
C GLU A 940 -33.51 8.85 -89.37
N LYS A 941 -32.96 7.65 -89.15
CA LYS A 941 -32.83 6.63 -90.20
C LYS A 941 -34.18 5.91 -90.42
N LEU A 942 -34.84 6.15 -91.56
CA LEU A 942 -35.97 5.34 -92.04
C LEU A 942 -35.51 3.92 -92.35
N ALA A 943 -36.24 2.89 -91.89
CA ALA A 943 -35.97 1.49 -92.19
C ALA A 943 -36.06 1.21 -93.70
N ARG A 944 -34.93 1.21 -94.41
CA ARG A 944 -34.88 0.91 -95.86
C ARG A 944 -34.78 -0.60 -96.06
N GLY A 945 -35.75 -1.19 -96.77
CA GLY A 945 -35.72 -2.60 -97.14
C GLY A 945 -34.57 -2.92 -98.10
N SER A 946 -33.81 -3.98 -97.82
CA SER A 946 -32.69 -4.44 -98.66
C SER A 946 -33.12 -5.58 -99.59
N SER A 947 -32.62 -5.57 -100.84
CA SER A 947 -32.86 -6.66 -101.80
C SER A 947 -31.99 -7.87 -101.47
N SER A 948 -32.49 -9.08 -101.74
CA SER A 948 -32.08 -10.38 -101.20
C SER A 948 -30.68 -10.91 -101.57
N VAL A 949 -29.65 -10.07 -101.76
CA VAL A 949 -28.31 -10.52 -102.19
C VAL A 949 -27.22 -10.40 -101.11
N THR A 950 -27.47 -9.77 -99.95
CA THR A 950 -26.55 -9.83 -98.80
C THR A 950 -27.29 -9.71 -97.48
N PRO A 951 -27.19 -10.67 -96.55
CA PRO A 951 -27.75 -10.51 -95.20
C PRO A 951 -26.93 -9.48 -94.41
N LEU A 952 -27.59 -8.42 -93.92
CA LEU A 952 -26.99 -7.43 -93.03
C LEU A 952 -26.72 -8.12 -91.66
N LYS A 953 -25.46 -8.16 -91.22
CA LYS A 953 -25.16 -8.40 -89.79
C LYS A 953 -25.61 -7.15 -89.04
N GLN A 954 -26.64 -7.27 -88.19
CA GLN A 954 -27.01 -6.20 -87.27
C GLN A 954 -25.92 -6.03 -86.21
N ASP A 955 -25.20 -4.90 -86.24
CA ASP A 955 -24.32 -4.51 -85.16
C ASP A 955 -25.18 -4.13 -83.94
N ILE A 956 -25.15 -4.97 -82.90
CA ILE A 956 -25.82 -4.75 -81.60
C ILE A 956 -25.41 -3.40 -80.96
N LEU A 957 -24.29 -2.82 -81.41
CA LEU A 957 -23.78 -1.52 -80.95
C LEU A 957 -24.59 -0.31 -81.45
N GLU A 958 -25.29 -0.36 -82.58
CA GLU A 958 -26.03 0.82 -83.08
C GLU A 958 -27.23 1.19 -82.18
N GLY A 959 -27.76 0.22 -81.42
CA GLY A 959 -28.93 0.37 -80.56
C GLY A 959 -28.65 0.75 -79.09
N MET A 960 -27.41 0.69 -78.62
CA MET A 960 -27.09 0.98 -77.21
C MET A 960 -27.16 2.48 -76.91
N ARG A 961 -27.82 2.86 -75.82
CA ARG A 961 -27.81 4.22 -75.24
C ARG A 961 -27.47 4.13 -73.76
N THR A 962 -26.75 5.12 -73.25
CA THR A 962 -26.30 5.15 -71.85
C THR A 962 -26.93 6.31 -71.08
N VAL A 963 -27.24 6.07 -69.82
CA VAL A 963 -27.69 7.07 -68.84
C VAL A 963 -26.66 7.13 -67.73
N ALA A 964 -26.03 8.28 -67.55
CA ALA A 964 -25.13 8.54 -66.44
C ALA A 964 -25.92 9.05 -65.23
N LEU A 965 -25.69 8.43 -64.08
CA LEU A 965 -26.35 8.74 -62.82
C LEU A 965 -25.30 9.22 -61.82
N LYS A 966 -25.53 10.37 -61.20
CA LYS A 966 -24.72 10.88 -60.08
C LYS A 966 -25.62 11.17 -58.89
N LEU A 967 -25.38 10.50 -57.77
CA LEU A 967 -26.13 10.63 -56.54
C LEU A 967 -25.29 11.35 -55.48
N GLU A 968 -25.78 12.47 -54.96
CA GLU A 968 -25.17 13.23 -53.87
C GLU A 968 -26.00 13.04 -52.59
N PHE A 969 -25.37 12.63 -51.49
CA PHE A 969 -26.06 12.30 -50.23
C PHE A 969 -25.17 12.54 -48.98
N GLY A 970 -25.76 12.46 -47.79
CA GLY A 970 -25.12 12.79 -46.51
C GLY A 970 -25.54 14.16 -45.97
N VAL A 971 -25.29 14.43 -44.68
CA VAL A 971 -25.81 15.60 -43.94
C VAL A 971 -25.39 16.95 -44.57
N HIS A 972 -24.29 16.97 -45.32
CA HIS A 972 -23.79 18.13 -46.07
C HIS A 972 -23.55 17.82 -47.56
N HIS A 973 -24.19 16.79 -48.13
CA HIS A 973 -23.97 16.32 -49.52
C HIS A 973 -22.47 16.02 -49.82
N ASN A 974 -21.75 15.53 -48.82
CA ASN A 974 -20.32 15.24 -48.88
C ASN A 974 -19.98 13.89 -49.52
N GLN A 975 -20.98 13.01 -49.73
CA GLN A 975 -20.80 11.70 -50.35
C GLN A 975 -21.35 11.72 -51.80
N ILE A 976 -20.54 11.29 -52.76
CA ILE A 976 -20.89 11.24 -54.19
C ILE A 976 -20.78 9.80 -54.69
N PHE A 977 -21.81 9.30 -55.36
CA PHE A 977 -21.82 7.99 -56.00
C PHE A 977 -22.22 8.12 -57.48
N GLU A 978 -21.38 7.62 -58.38
CA GLU A 978 -21.58 7.72 -59.84
C GLU A 978 -21.73 6.33 -60.46
N ARG A 979 -22.69 6.17 -61.39
CA ARG A 979 -22.88 4.94 -62.14
C ARG A 979 -23.51 5.19 -63.50
N THR A 980 -23.07 4.43 -64.51
CA THR A 980 -23.66 4.49 -65.86
C THR A 980 -24.47 3.23 -66.14
N ILE A 981 -25.71 3.42 -66.59
CA ILE A 981 -26.62 2.36 -67.02
C ILE A 981 -26.67 2.33 -68.55
N ALA A 982 -26.61 1.14 -69.16
CA ALA A 982 -26.81 0.96 -70.59
C ALA A 982 -28.19 0.33 -70.85
N ALA A 983 -28.95 0.90 -71.79
CA ALA A 983 -30.21 0.37 -72.29
C ALA A 983 -30.11 0.16 -73.81
N HIS A 984 -30.65 -0.96 -74.28
CA HIS A 984 -30.60 -1.35 -75.69
C HIS A 984 -31.92 -1.00 -76.39
N PHE A 985 -31.85 -0.24 -77.48
CA PHE A 985 -32.98 0.16 -78.32
C PHE A 985 -32.88 -0.49 -79.71
N THR A 986 -34.00 -0.96 -80.26
CA THR A 986 -34.07 -1.63 -81.57
C THR A 986 -35.24 -1.13 -82.39
N ASP A 987 -35.11 -1.22 -83.72
CA ASP A 987 -36.25 -1.05 -84.62
C ASP A 987 -37.26 -2.20 -84.46
N PRO A 988 -38.58 -1.96 -84.68
CA PRO A 988 -39.62 -2.96 -84.46
C PRO A 988 -39.50 -4.16 -85.44
N PHE A 989 -39.08 -3.94 -86.69
CA PHE A 989 -39.01 -4.96 -87.73
C PHE A 989 -37.72 -4.87 -88.56
N ASP A 990 -37.20 -6.02 -89.00
CA ASP A 990 -36.28 -6.13 -90.13
C ASP A 990 -37.08 -6.39 -91.41
N VAL A 991 -36.89 -5.57 -92.45
CA VAL A 991 -37.71 -5.55 -93.67
C VAL A 991 -36.90 -6.01 -94.87
N THR A 992 -37.36 -7.08 -95.52
CA THR A 992 -36.74 -7.60 -96.75
C THR A 992 -37.76 -7.69 -97.88
N THR A 993 -37.36 -7.41 -99.11
CA THR A 993 -38.27 -7.41 -100.27
C THR A 993 -37.80 -8.41 -101.34
N ARG A 994 -38.75 -9.12 -101.96
CA ARG A 994 -38.49 -10.02 -103.10
C ARG A 994 -39.62 -9.98 -104.12
N VAL A 995 -39.31 -10.19 -105.40
CA VAL A 995 -40.33 -10.38 -106.43
C VAL A 995 -40.81 -11.83 -106.36
N ALA A 996 -42.05 -12.04 -105.92
CA ALA A 996 -42.64 -13.37 -105.72
C ALA A 996 -43.18 -13.99 -107.01
N ASN A 997 -43.72 -13.18 -107.93
CA ASN A 997 -44.19 -13.67 -109.23
C ASN A 997 -44.14 -12.56 -110.29
N LYS A 998 -43.96 -12.93 -111.56
CA LYS A 998 -44.09 -12.04 -112.72
C LYS A 998 -45.21 -12.56 -113.62
N CYS A 999 -46.33 -11.84 -113.66
CA CYS A 999 -47.49 -12.22 -114.45
C CYS A 999 -47.29 -11.84 -115.93
N ASN A 1000 -47.85 -12.63 -116.84
CA ASN A 1000 -47.69 -12.44 -118.29
C ASN A 1000 -48.33 -11.14 -118.82
N ASP A 1001 -49.14 -10.45 -118.01
CA ASP A 1001 -49.79 -9.18 -118.31
C ASP A 1001 -48.94 -7.95 -117.99
N GLY A 1002 -47.71 -8.13 -117.48
CA GLY A 1002 -46.79 -7.05 -117.09
C GLY A 1002 -46.84 -6.67 -115.61
N THR A 1003 -47.66 -7.36 -114.82
CA THR A 1003 -47.79 -7.16 -113.37
C THR A 1003 -46.71 -7.94 -112.61
N LEU A 1004 -45.97 -7.29 -111.71
CA LEU A 1004 -45.02 -7.87 -110.78
C LEU A 1004 -45.65 -7.96 -109.39
N VAL A 1005 -45.55 -9.11 -108.76
CA VAL A 1005 -46.00 -9.32 -107.38
C VAL A 1005 -44.79 -9.23 -106.46
N LEU A 1006 -44.71 -8.16 -105.66
CA LEU A 1006 -43.64 -7.90 -104.70
C LEU A 1006 -44.05 -8.38 -103.31
N GLN A 1007 -43.28 -9.29 -102.73
CA GLN A 1007 -43.47 -9.76 -101.36
C GLN A 1007 -42.49 -9.05 -100.43
N VAL A 1008 -43.01 -8.32 -99.46
CA VAL A 1008 -42.28 -7.67 -98.37
C VAL A 1008 -42.39 -8.56 -97.13
N MET A 1009 -41.28 -9.07 -96.64
CA MET A 1009 -41.21 -9.83 -95.40
C MET A 1009 -40.79 -8.92 -94.24
N LEU A 1010 -41.60 -8.92 -93.19
CA LEU A 1010 -41.38 -8.23 -91.92
C LEU A 1010 -40.97 -9.28 -90.88
N HIS A 1011 -39.77 -9.16 -90.33
CA HIS A 1011 -39.29 -10.02 -89.25
C HIS A 1011 -39.27 -9.22 -87.94
N SER A 1012 -40.07 -9.64 -86.95
CA SER A 1012 -40.09 -8.97 -85.63
C SER A 1012 -38.76 -9.16 -84.91
N LEU A 1013 -38.11 -8.07 -84.49
CA LEU A 1013 -36.83 -8.09 -83.76
C LEU A 1013 -37.02 -8.00 -82.24
N VAL A 1014 -38.25 -7.80 -81.78
CA VAL A 1014 -38.59 -7.66 -80.36
C VAL A 1014 -39.28 -8.90 -79.82
N LYS A 1015 -39.18 -9.10 -78.50
CA LYS A 1015 -39.86 -10.20 -77.79
C LYS A 1015 -41.33 -9.88 -77.45
N ALA A 1016 -42.01 -9.05 -78.24
CA ALA A 1016 -43.38 -8.59 -78.02
C ALA A 1016 -44.26 -8.79 -79.26
N ASN A 1017 -45.58 -8.93 -79.09
CA ASN A 1017 -46.54 -8.93 -80.20
C ASN A 1017 -46.61 -7.52 -80.78
N LEU A 1018 -46.25 -7.37 -82.06
CA LEU A 1018 -46.36 -6.10 -82.78
C LEU A 1018 -47.65 -6.07 -83.58
N ILE A 1019 -48.39 -4.98 -83.50
CA ILE A 1019 -49.63 -4.77 -84.26
C ILE A 1019 -49.33 -3.74 -85.34
N VAL A 1020 -49.32 -4.17 -86.59
CA VAL A 1020 -49.15 -3.30 -87.75
C VAL A 1020 -50.53 -2.81 -88.16
N LEU A 1021 -50.77 -1.51 -87.96
CA LEU A 1021 -52.07 -0.90 -88.19
C LEU A 1021 -52.29 -0.56 -89.68
N ASP A 1022 -51.24 -0.18 -90.39
CA ASP A 1022 -51.29 0.16 -91.81
C ASP A 1022 -49.91 -0.08 -92.44
N VAL A 1023 -49.87 -0.34 -93.75
CA VAL A 1023 -48.63 -0.48 -94.53
C VAL A 1023 -48.82 0.13 -95.91
N TRP A 1024 -47.99 1.13 -96.23
CA TRP A 1024 -47.85 1.66 -97.58
C TRP A 1024 -46.48 1.32 -98.16
N LEU A 1025 -46.40 1.26 -99.49
CA LEU A 1025 -45.16 1.02 -100.20
C LEU A 1025 -44.94 2.19 -101.16
N ASP A 1026 -43.90 2.97 -100.89
CA ASP A 1026 -43.53 4.12 -101.72
C ASP A 1026 -42.71 3.61 -102.92
N LEU A 1027 -43.22 3.84 -104.14
CA LEU A 1027 -42.63 3.32 -105.38
C LEU A 1027 -41.72 4.38 -106.03
N GLN A 1028 -40.65 3.93 -106.68
CA GLN A 1028 -39.84 4.80 -107.54
C GLN A 1028 -40.57 5.07 -108.87
N ASP A 1029 -40.27 6.23 -109.48
CA ASP A 1029 -40.88 6.68 -110.74
C ASP A 1029 -40.80 5.61 -111.84
N GLY A 1030 -41.93 5.37 -112.53
CA GLY A 1030 -42.08 4.37 -113.60
C GLY A 1030 -42.80 3.07 -113.19
N PHE A 1031 -43.07 2.86 -111.90
CA PHE A 1031 -43.90 1.76 -111.39
C PHE A 1031 -45.19 2.30 -110.77
N ILE A 1032 -46.32 1.67 -111.08
CA ILE A 1032 -47.64 2.00 -110.53
C ILE A 1032 -48.22 0.79 -109.79
N HIS A 1033 -49.09 1.00 -108.80
CA HIS A 1033 -49.74 -0.11 -108.09
C HIS A 1033 -50.73 -0.86 -109.02
N GLY A 1034 -50.78 -2.19 -108.93
CA GLY A 1034 -51.40 -3.09 -109.91
C GLY A 1034 -52.93 -3.27 -109.85
N GLN A 1035 -53.69 -2.32 -109.30
CA GLN A 1035 -55.16 -2.26 -109.38
C GLN A 1035 -55.62 -0.79 -109.39
N ASN A 1036 -56.68 -0.52 -110.16
CA ASN A 1036 -57.04 0.76 -110.76
C ASN A 1036 -57.60 1.86 -109.81
N ASP A 1037 -57.24 1.88 -108.53
CA ASP A 1037 -57.51 3.01 -107.63
C ASP A 1037 -56.26 3.25 -106.78
N GLY A 1038 -55.73 4.48 -106.78
CA GLY A 1038 -54.46 4.90 -106.19
C GLY A 1038 -54.30 4.78 -104.66
N ARG A 1039 -54.96 3.81 -104.02
CA ARG A 1039 -54.74 3.29 -102.66
C ARG A 1039 -55.19 1.81 -102.60
N PRO A 1040 -54.29 0.83 -102.59
CA PRO A 1040 -54.68 -0.56 -102.32
C PRO A 1040 -54.82 -0.76 -100.81
N THR A 1041 -55.97 -0.39 -100.22
CA THR A 1041 -56.32 -0.82 -98.86
C THR A 1041 -56.66 -2.31 -98.90
N SER A 1042 -55.70 -3.17 -98.55
CA SER A 1042 -55.96 -4.59 -98.35
C SER A 1042 -56.92 -4.78 -97.16
N THR A 1043 -57.89 -5.69 -97.28
CA THR A 1043 -58.90 -6.02 -96.25
C THR A 1043 -58.34 -6.75 -95.02
N PHE A 1044 -57.01 -6.82 -94.84
CA PHE A 1044 -56.34 -7.68 -93.86
C PHE A 1044 -55.49 -6.94 -92.82
N PHE A 1045 -55.78 -5.66 -92.55
CA PHE A 1045 -55.21 -4.91 -91.42
C PHE A 1045 -56.26 -4.68 -90.31
N PRO A 1046 -55.88 -4.74 -89.02
CA PRO A 1046 -54.50 -4.79 -88.51
C PRO A 1046 -53.85 -6.18 -88.58
N LEU A 1047 -52.55 -6.22 -88.86
CA LEU A 1047 -51.73 -7.45 -88.91
C LEU A 1047 -50.97 -7.61 -87.60
N VAL A 1048 -51.23 -8.70 -86.87
CA VAL A 1048 -50.49 -9.01 -85.64
C VAL A 1048 -49.31 -9.91 -85.97
N VAL A 1049 -48.10 -9.44 -85.69
CA VAL A 1049 -46.84 -10.18 -85.85
C VAL A 1049 -46.35 -10.61 -84.47
N SER A 1050 -46.34 -11.92 -84.23
CA SER A 1050 -45.83 -12.48 -82.98
C SER A 1050 -44.31 -12.27 -82.80
N PRO A 1051 -43.78 -12.27 -81.56
CA PRO A 1051 -42.37 -12.12 -81.25
C PRO A 1051 -41.47 -13.03 -82.11
N GLY A 1052 -40.45 -12.47 -82.75
CA GLY A 1052 -39.48 -13.23 -83.56
C GLY A 1052 -40.06 -13.92 -84.80
N SER A 1053 -41.34 -13.71 -85.12
CA SER A 1053 -41.98 -14.31 -86.30
C SER A 1053 -41.79 -13.47 -87.55
N ARG A 1054 -41.89 -14.12 -88.72
CA ARG A 1054 -41.86 -13.47 -90.03
C ARG A 1054 -43.27 -13.40 -90.59
N ALA A 1055 -43.74 -12.20 -90.88
CA ALA A 1055 -44.94 -11.96 -91.65
C ALA A 1055 -44.58 -11.51 -93.06
N ALA A 1056 -45.40 -11.82 -94.06
CA ALA A 1056 -45.17 -11.37 -95.42
C ALA A 1056 -46.40 -10.63 -95.96
N VAL A 1057 -46.20 -9.41 -96.44
CA VAL A 1057 -47.21 -8.59 -97.10
C VAL A 1057 -46.90 -8.59 -98.59
N VAL A 1058 -47.92 -8.81 -99.42
CA VAL A 1058 -47.76 -8.92 -100.87
C VAL A 1058 -48.40 -7.71 -101.54
N PHE A 1059 -47.60 -7.01 -102.34
CA PHE A 1059 -48.01 -5.87 -103.15
C PHE A 1059 -48.01 -6.26 -104.61
N SER A 1060 -49.04 -5.85 -105.35
CA SER A 1060 -49.07 -5.97 -106.81
C SER A 1060 -48.63 -4.63 -107.40
N ILE A 1061 -47.64 -4.63 -108.30
CA ILE A 1061 -47.13 -3.45 -108.98
C ILE A 1061 -47.08 -3.72 -110.49
N CYS A 1062 -47.36 -2.74 -111.33
CA CYS A 1062 -47.31 -2.81 -112.78
C CYS A 1062 -46.32 -1.79 -113.32
N LEU A 1063 -45.73 -2.09 -114.48
CA LEU A 1063 -45.07 -1.07 -115.29
C LEU A 1063 -46.14 -0.20 -115.96
N ASP A 1064 -45.98 1.12 -115.88
CA ASP A 1064 -46.92 2.08 -116.44
C ASP A 1064 -46.99 1.94 -117.98
N LYS A 1065 -48.12 1.46 -118.51
CA LYS A 1065 -48.32 1.19 -119.94
C LYS A 1065 -48.57 2.46 -120.77
N SER A 1066 -48.48 3.65 -120.19
CA SER A 1066 -48.55 4.94 -120.89
C SER A 1066 -47.29 5.29 -121.71
N MET A 1067 -46.30 4.37 -121.79
CA MET A 1067 -45.08 4.53 -122.59
C MET A 1067 -44.96 3.49 -123.73
N SER A 1068 -46.06 3.17 -124.43
CA SER A 1068 -45.99 2.42 -125.70
C SER A 1068 -46.37 3.28 -126.91
N SER A 1069 -45.47 4.18 -127.31
CA SER A 1069 -45.38 4.69 -128.68
C SER A 1069 -43.94 5.07 -129.00
N GLU A 1070 -43.17 4.10 -129.52
CA GLU A 1070 -42.28 4.20 -130.69
C GLU A 1070 -41.15 3.15 -130.62
N GLN A 1071 -41.16 2.26 -131.63
CA GLN A 1071 -40.03 1.62 -132.32
C GLN A 1071 -38.85 1.10 -131.45
N ASN A 1072 -38.71 -0.21 -131.26
CA ASN A 1072 -38.01 -1.11 -132.21
C ASN A 1072 -36.89 -0.42 -133.02
N LEU A 1073 -35.64 -0.47 -132.53
CA LEU A 1073 -34.47 -0.97 -133.27
C LEU A 1073 -33.19 -0.85 -132.42
N PHE A 1074 -32.67 -2.04 -132.06
CA PHE A 1074 -31.34 -2.40 -131.54
C PHE A 1074 -30.98 -2.13 -130.08
#